data_AF-A0A8S2KCM0-F1
#
_entry.id   AF-A0A8S2KCM0-F1
#
_cell.length_a   1.000
_cell.length_b   1.000
_cell.length_c   1.000
_cell.angle_alpha   90.00
_cell.angle_beta   90.00
_cell.angle_gamma   90.00
#
_symmetry.space_group_name_H-M   'P 1'
#
loop_
_entity.id
_entity.type
_entity.pdbx_description
1 polymer ?
#
loop_
_entity_poly.entity_id
_entity_poly.type
_entity_poly.pdbx_seq_one_letter_code
_entity_poly.pdbx_strand_id
1 'polypeptide(L)'
;GNSTELDKIEQFEHGYHDHTPIWWYTFECSFLYRALNRALGHLELDTLLKMGFFIHDLHQHIVQLHNEQQQLSDSHTATSFLVYRGQGLSTEDFDKLKNSEGGLISFNNFLSTSLEQQVALEFIERVRAKAEKIPVLFVMTVDPKTTMLTTSPFALIDQVSCFENEREILFSMNSVFRIDETKEMDGINSGLWQVKLTLTGSDSDPQFAALINCLRAENTGSTGWTRLGELLIKLSKYDKAAELYKALIESTTDEKWNAHYYYMLGLVEFARGAYEEAISLYEKALEIFLKDLTPNDTNLAAAYNNIGLVYATVSDYPKALTFYKKALEKKQKILPPNHPNLTSTYNNIGLVYYNLCDYTKALSFYEISVEIQKISLPSYHPDLAKSYRCIAMAYHKLENFAKSLEYYDKTIDIQKKSLPPNHPEIATSLNTTGEVYRDMGDYLKALSCYKQALEMKEKSLSSSDPELVSSYASMGDVNLKMGDYSTALSCYEKAMEIQEKYFPPNHPVVASACMNMGNVHCCMGNYSIAISFYEKSIEIHEKILTPNQHDLVSCYYNIGILYHNMGNYTAALSVLKHCLEIQDTSLAKEQLIYAFVYHGLGRVYQSMNDCTTSMTFYQKTLAIRESMLSSKHPDLATTYNSIGDIHRLTGQYELALSFHRKALDIQENAVCNELETATVYNSLAETLREMQDYTSALVYYEMTLKIREKLLPKLHVDLAVVHHSLAQIYYENKQYCSAMEHVKVALEIVQQSLPENHPYMLSYTETLKKVQRAL
;
A
#
# COMPACT_ATOMS: atom_id res chain seq x y z
N GLY A 1 36.84 -35.65 4.06
CA GLY A 1 37.43 -34.48 3.41
C GLY A 1 38.40 -34.96 2.35
N ASN A 2 38.39 -34.36 1.18
CA ASN A 2 39.27 -34.73 0.08
C ASN A 2 40.70 -34.25 0.40
N SER A 3 41.60 -35.15 0.80
CA SER A 3 42.97 -34.79 1.25
C SER A 3 43.73 -34.00 0.19
N THR A 4 43.50 -34.31 -1.10
CA THR A 4 44.13 -33.60 -2.21
C THR A 4 43.70 -32.15 -2.35
N GLU A 5 42.52 -31.75 -1.84
CA GLU A 5 42.10 -30.35 -1.83
C GLU A 5 42.74 -29.57 -0.68
N LEU A 6 42.97 -30.22 0.46
CA LEU A 6 43.66 -29.61 1.60
C LEU A 6 45.12 -29.32 1.25
N ASP A 7 45.81 -30.27 0.61
CA ASP A 7 47.19 -30.07 0.14
C ASP A 7 47.29 -28.89 -0.83
N LYS A 8 46.27 -28.67 -1.66
CA LYS A 8 46.19 -27.53 -2.59
C LYS A 8 45.92 -26.20 -1.88
N ILE A 9 45.13 -26.22 -0.81
CA ILE A 9 44.92 -25.03 0.03
C ILE A 9 46.22 -24.64 0.72
N GLU A 10 46.97 -25.62 1.26
CA GLU A 10 48.29 -25.36 1.88
C GLU A 10 49.30 -24.80 0.87
N GLN A 11 49.32 -25.32 -0.37
CA GLN A 11 50.14 -24.77 -1.46
C GLN A 11 49.76 -23.33 -1.79
N PHE A 12 48.46 -23.02 -1.84
CA PHE A 12 47.98 -21.66 -2.06
C PHE A 12 48.38 -20.74 -0.91
N GLU A 13 48.24 -21.17 0.34
CA GLU A 13 48.58 -20.38 1.53
C GLU A 13 50.07 -20.00 1.59
N HIS A 14 50.96 -20.95 1.26
CA HIS A 14 52.41 -20.71 1.34
C HIS A 14 53.01 -20.12 0.07
N GLY A 15 52.39 -20.36 -1.10
CA GLY A 15 52.93 -20.01 -2.42
C GLY A 15 52.12 -18.99 -3.21
N TYR A 16 51.13 -18.31 -2.63
CA TYR A 16 50.25 -17.38 -3.36
C TYR A 16 51.02 -16.40 -4.24
N HIS A 17 52.11 -15.83 -3.72
CA HIS A 17 52.93 -14.83 -4.40
C HIS A 17 53.91 -15.40 -5.44
N ASP A 18 54.06 -16.72 -5.50
CA ASP A 18 54.99 -17.38 -6.44
C ASP A 18 54.42 -17.43 -7.87
N HIS A 19 53.09 -17.29 -8.01
CA HIS A 19 52.38 -17.35 -9.28
C HIS A 19 51.36 -16.22 -9.42
N THR A 20 50.92 -15.94 -10.66
CA THR A 20 49.93 -14.89 -10.92
C THR A 20 48.52 -15.31 -10.48
N PRO A 21 47.61 -14.37 -10.19
CA PRO A 21 46.22 -14.70 -9.85
C PRO A 21 45.48 -15.52 -10.93
N ILE A 22 45.80 -15.31 -12.21
CA ILE A 22 45.19 -16.06 -13.33
C ILE A 22 45.74 -17.50 -13.36
N TRP A 23 47.01 -17.68 -13.06
CA TRP A 23 47.59 -19.01 -12.90
C TRP A 23 46.87 -19.79 -11.79
N TRP A 24 46.68 -19.18 -10.62
CA TRP A 24 45.93 -19.80 -9.51
C TRP A 24 44.45 -20.07 -9.85
N TYR A 25 43.83 -19.21 -10.65
CA TYR A 25 42.47 -19.40 -11.14
C TYR A 25 42.35 -20.60 -12.10
N THR A 26 43.37 -20.84 -12.94
CA THR A 26 43.40 -21.91 -13.95
C THR A 26 44.08 -23.20 -13.47
N PHE A 27 44.79 -23.17 -12.34
CA PHE A 27 45.51 -24.31 -11.78
C PHE A 27 44.60 -25.54 -11.59
N GLU A 28 45.04 -26.70 -12.08
CA GLU A 28 44.24 -27.92 -12.19
C GLU A 28 43.40 -28.22 -10.93
N CYS A 29 42.08 -28.18 -11.08
CA CYS A 29 41.11 -28.42 -10.01
C CYS A 29 41.32 -27.54 -8.76
N SER A 30 41.66 -26.26 -8.92
CA SER A 30 41.69 -25.35 -7.78
C SER A 30 40.29 -25.27 -7.14
N PHE A 31 40.26 -25.38 -5.81
CA PHE A 31 39.07 -25.03 -5.05
C PHE A 31 38.63 -23.59 -5.41
N LEU A 32 39.56 -22.71 -5.79
CA LEU A 32 39.32 -21.31 -6.16
C LEU A 32 38.36 -21.18 -7.34
N TYR A 33 38.60 -21.84 -8.47
CA TYR A 33 37.71 -21.74 -9.63
C TYR A 33 36.28 -22.18 -9.29
N ARG A 34 36.15 -23.34 -8.63
CA ARG A 34 34.84 -23.91 -8.29
C ARG A 34 34.13 -23.12 -7.20
N ALA A 35 34.83 -22.78 -6.12
CA ALA A 35 34.29 -22.01 -5.00
C ALA A 35 33.90 -20.61 -5.46
N LEU A 36 34.75 -19.93 -6.23
CA LEU A 36 34.46 -18.58 -6.70
C LEU A 36 33.30 -18.55 -7.67
N ASN A 37 33.27 -19.42 -8.69
CA ASN A 37 32.18 -19.44 -9.66
C ASN A 37 30.85 -19.88 -9.04
N ARG A 38 30.88 -20.78 -8.05
CA ARG A 38 29.70 -21.15 -7.27
C ARG A 38 29.23 -19.98 -6.39
N ALA A 39 30.14 -19.36 -5.65
CA ALA A 39 29.82 -18.27 -4.74
C ALA A 39 29.28 -17.05 -5.48
N LEU A 40 29.84 -16.74 -6.64
CA LEU A 40 29.35 -15.68 -7.53
C LEU A 40 27.98 -16.03 -8.14
N GLY A 41 27.79 -17.29 -8.58
CA GLY A 41 26.54 -17.75 -9.18
C GLY A 41 25.36 -17.77 -8.21
N HIS A 42 25.59 -18.16 -6.95
CA HIS A 42 24.54 -18.23 -5.91
C HIS A 42 24.52 -17.01 -4.98
N LEU A 43 25.50 -16.10 -5.12
CA LEU A 43 25.75 -14.97 -4.24
C LEU A 43 25.95 -15.42 -2.77
N GLU A 44 26.85 -16.39 -2.55
CA GLU A 44 27.25 -16.90 -1.23
C GLU A 44 28.21 -15.89 -0.57
N LEU A 45 27.64 -14.94 0.18
CA LEU A 45 28.33 -13.72 0.63
C LEU A 45 29.54 -13.98 1.54
N ASP A 46 29.46 -14.95 2.46
CA ASP A 46 30.58 -15.31 3.35
C ASP A 46 31.83 -15.74 2.56
N THR A 47 31.63 -16.54 1.51
CA THR A 47 32.73 -16.98 0.63
C THR A 47 33.26 -15.81 -0.20
N LEU A 48 32.38 -14.96 -0.73
CA LEU A 48 32.79 -13.78 -1.50
C LEU A 48 33.57 -12.76 -0.66
N LEU A 49 33.21 -12.59 0.62
CA LEU A 49 33.93 -11.73 1.56
C LEU A 49 35.34 -12.28 1.81
N LYS A 50 35.45 -13.57 2.16
CA LYS A 50 36.73 -14.24 2.43
C LYS A 50 37.65 -14.26 1.21
N MET A 51 37.07 -14.45 0.02
CA MET A 51 37.81 -14.45 -1.25
C MET A 51 37.96 -13.05 -1.88
N GLY A 52 37.51 -11.99 -1.21
CA GLY A 52 37.46 -10.64 -1.78
C GLY A 52 38.81 -10.12 -2.28
N PHE A 53 39.90 -10.46 -1.57
CA PHE A 53 41.26 -10.12 -2.00
C PHE A 53 41.63 -10.80 -3.33
N PHE A 54 41.34 -12.10 -3.46
CA PHE A 54 41.65 -12.85 -4.67
C PHE A 54 40.81 -12.38 -5.86
N ILE A 55 39.53 -12.06 -5.61
CA ILE A 55 38.63 -11.47 -6.62
C ILE A 55 39.19 -10.15 -7.14
N HIS A 56 39.68 -9.30 -6.22
CA HIS A 56 40.31 -8.03 -6.57
C HIS A 56 41.58 -8.24 -7.40
N ASP A 57 42.49 -9.08 -6.93
CA ASP A 57 43.77 -9.36 -7.60
C ASP A 57 43.56 -9.97 -9.00
N LEU A 58 42.62 -10.91 -9.12
CA LEU A 58 42.26 -11.53 -10.40
C LEU A 58 41.69 -10.49 -11.37
N HIS A 59 40.79 -9.62 -10.92
CA HIS A 59 40.25 -8.54 -11.74
C HIS A 59 41.35 -7.56 -12.19
N GLN A 60 42.21 -7.12 -11.28
CA GLN A 60 43.31 -6.19 -11.60
C GLN A 60 44.29 -6.81 -12.60
N HIS A 61 44.61 -8.09 -12.45
CA HIS A 61 45.50 -8.78 -13.38
C HIS A 61 44.90 -8.89 -14.79
N ILE A 62 43.59 -9.16 -14.91
CA ILE A 62 42.88 -9.14 -16.21
C ILE A 62 42.92 -7.73 -16.82
N VAL A 63 42.67 -6.70 -16.02
CA VAL A 63 42.72 -5.29 -16.49
C VAL A 63 44.11 -4.93 -16.98
N GLN A 64 45.16 -5.34 -16.26
CA GLN A 64 46.54 -5.10 -16.64
C GLN A 64 46.85 -5.74 -18.00
N LEU A 65 46.57 -7.04 -18.16
CA LEU A 65 46.81 -7.76 -19.41
C LEU A 65 45.97 -7.20 -20.56
N HIS A 66 44.73 -6.82 -20.31
CA HIS A 66 43.86 -6.18 -21.31
C HIS A 66 44.51 -4.91 -21.87
N ASN A 67 45.04 -4.05 -21.00
CA ASN A 67 45.70 -2.81 -21.40
C ASN A 67 47.01 -3.07 -22.15
N GLU A 68 47.83 -4.02 -21.69
CA GLU A 68 49.08 -4.39 -22.35
C GLU A 68 48.82 -4.97 -23.76
N GLN A 69 47.85 -5.87 -23.90
CA GLN A 69 47.47 -6.49 -25.17
C GLN A 69 46.86 -5.49 -26.16
N GLN A 70 46.09 -4.51 -25.68
CA GLN A 70 45.55 -3.44 -26.53
C GLN A 70 46.61 -2.44 -26.99
N GLN A 71 47.64 -2.15 -26.18
CA GLN A 71 48.74 -1.26 -26.57
C GLN A 71 49.65 -1.87 -27.64
N LEU A 72 49.83 -3.19 -27.62
CA LEU A 72 50.62 -3.93 -28.62
C LEU A 72 49.91 -4.09 -29.98
N SER A 73 48.59 -3.88 -30.00
CA SER A 73 47.75 -3.98 -31.20
C SER A 73 47.65 -2.60 -31.87
N ASP A 74 48.36 -2.36 -32.98
CA ASP A 74 48.32 -1.08 -33.71
C ASP A 74 46.87 -0.58 -33.88
N SER A 75 46.60 0.63 -33.37
CA SER A 75 45.26 1.23 -33.12
C SER A 75 44.34 1.40 -34.34
N HIS A 76 44.74 0.94 -35.52
CA HIS A 76 43.96 1.01 -36.75
C HIS A 76 43.61 -0.36 -37.38
N THR A 77 44.09 -1.50 -36.85
CA THR A 77 43.92 -2.82 -37.51
C THR A 77 43.23 -3.92 -36.69
N ALA A 78 42.83 -3.67 -35.44
CA ALA A 78 42.12 -4.68 -34.65
C ALA A 78 40.80 -5.12 -35.33
N THR A 79 40.75 -6.37 -35.79
CA THR A 79 39.57 -7.02 -36.37
C THR A 79 38.75 -7.68 -35.26
N SER A 80 37.42 -7.62 -35.35
CA SER A 80 36.55 -8.36 -34.45
C SER A 80 36.82 -9.87 -34.55
N PHE A 81 36.69 -10.57 -33.43
CA PHE A 81 36.90 -12.01 -33.35
C PHE A 81 35.76 -12.69 -32.58
N LEU A 82 35.68 -14.02 -32.72
CA LEU A 82 34.65 -14.85 -32.09
C LEU A 82 35.26 -15.66 -30.95
N VAL A 83 34.50 -15.76 -29.86
CA VAL A 83 34.78 -16.69 -28.76
C VAL A 83 33.56 -17.57 -28.48
N TYR A 84 33.82 -18.76 -27.98
CA TYR A 84 32.82 -19.82 -27.83
C TYR A 84 32.76 -20.31 -26.39
N ARG A 85 31.55 -20.58 -25.91
CA ARG A 85 31.32 -21.20 -24.59
C ARG A 85 30.14 -22.16 -24.64
N GLY A 86 30.39 -23.40 -24.21
CA GLY A 86 29.36 -24.42 -24.03
C GLY A 86 28.83 -24.43 -22.59
N GLN A 87 27.52 -24.33 -22.40
CA GLN A 87 26.91 -24.31 -21.07
C GLN A 87 25.52 -24.96 -21.06
N GLY A 88 25.19 -25.66 -19.97
CA GLY A 88 23.83 -26.14 -19.71
C GLY A 88 23.03 -25.13 -18.89
N LEU A 89 21.85 -24.73 -19.37
CA LEU A 89 20.92 -23.85 -18.67
C LEU A 89 19.73 -24.63 -18.10
N SER A 90 19.11 -24.10 -17.04
CA SER A 90 17.79 -24.58 -16.61
C SER A 90 16.73 -24.17 -17.64
N THR A 91 15.58 -24.83 -17.61
CA THR A 91 14.44 -24.47 -18.48
C THR A 91 14.01 -23.01 -18.25
N GLU A 92 13.95 -22.58 -17.00
CA GLU A 92 13.56 -21.22 -16.63
C GLU A 92 14.56 -20.16 -17.14
N ASP A 93 15.86 -20.40 -16.96
CA ASP A 93 16.90 -19.47 -17.41
C ASP A 93 16.94 -19.38 -18.94
N PHE A 94 16.71 -20.52 -19.62
CA PHE A 94 16.64 -20.56 -21.06
C PHE A 94 15.42 -19.82 -21.61
N ASP A 95 14.24 -20.00 -21.02
CA ASP A 95 13.02 -19.31 -21.44
C ASP A 95 13.15 -17.79 -21.22
N LYS A 96 13.76 -17.35 -20.10
CA LYS A 96 14.08 -15.93 -19.88
C LYS A 96 15.02 -15.39 -20.95
N LEU A 97 16.06 -16.14 -21.29
CA LEU A 97 17.02 -15.75 -22.31
C LEU A 97 16.35 -15.62 -23.68
N LYS A 98 15.54 -16.61 -24.07
CA LYS A 98 14.81 -16.63 -25.34
C LYS A 98 13.80 -15.48 -25.47
N ASN A 99 13.09 -15.16 -24.38
CA ASN A 99 12.13 -14.06 -24.36
C ASN A 99 12.79 -12.67 -24.29
N SER A 100 14.11 -12.61 -24.08
CA SER A 100 14.89 -11.37 -23.96
C SER A 100 15.75 -11.10 -25.20
N GLU A 101 15.39 -11.63 -26.37
CA GLU A 101 16.07 -11.36 -27.64
C GLU A 101 16.08 -9.85 -27.95
N GLY A 102 17.23 -9.31 -28.34
CA GLY A 102 17.47 -7.87 -28.45
C GLY A 102 17.74 -7.16 -27.12
N GLY A 103 17.69 -7.87 -25.98
CA GLY A 103 18.03 -7.36 -24.65
C GLY A 103 19.52 -7.50 -24.28
N LEU A 104 19.84 -7.20 -23.02
CA LEU A 104 21.19 -7.31 -22.45
C LEU A 104 21.26 -8.49 -21.47
N ILE A 105 22.37 -9.22 -21.50
CA ILE A 105 22.69 -10.30 -20.56
C ILE A 105 24.05 -10.03 -19.91
N SER A 106 24.12 -10.22 -18.58
CA SER A 106 25.38 -10.16 -17.85
C SER A 106 25.75 -11.54 -17.32
N PHE A 107 27.04 -11.87 -17.39
CA PHE A 107 27.58 -13.03 -16.68
C PHE A 107 28.10 -12.59 -15.33
N ASN A 108 27.54 -13.17 -14.26
CA ASN A 108 27.90 -12.83 -12.89
C ASN A 108 29.18 -13.52 -12.41
N ASN A 109 30.03 -14.01 -13.31
CA ASN A 109 31.27 -14.72 -13.01
C ASN A 109 32.43 -14.24 -13.90
N PHE A 110 33.65 -14.67 -13.57
CA PHE A 110 34.77 -14.56 -14.50
C PHE A 110 34.51 -15.56 -15.65
N LEU A 111 34.29 -15.02 -16.84
CA LEU A 111 33.80 -15.79 -17.98
C LEU A 111 35.01 -16.30 -18.76
N SER A 112 35.40 -17.56 -18.57
CA SER A 112 36.33 -18.24 -19.48
C SER A 112 35.59 -18.66 -20.76
N THR A 113 36.23 -18.41 -21.89
CA THR A 113 35.76 -18.70 -23.26
C THR A 113 36.95 -19.16 -24.11
N SER A 114 36.70 -19.96 -25.15
CA SER A 114 37.74 -20.43 -26.06
C SER A 114 37.64 -19.75 -27.42
N LEU A 115 38.79 -19.49 -28.06
CA LEU A 115 38.84 -19.11 -29.48
C LEU A 115 38.44 -20.28 -30.41
N GLU A 116 38.42 -21.51 -29.90
CA GLU A 116 38.14 -22.71 -30.67
C GLU A 116 36.74 -23.26 -30.36
N GLN A 117 35.89 -23.32 -31.38
CA GLN A 117 34.51 -23.81 -31.23
C GLN A 117 34.45 -25.27 -30.75
N GLN A 118 35.44 -26.09 -31.13
CA GLN A 118 35.46 -27.52 -30.78
C GLN A 118 35.54 -27.74 -29.27
N VAL A 119 36.31 -26.92 -28.56
CA VAL A 119 36.44 -26.99 -27.09
C VAL A 119 35.08 -26.75 -26.42
N ALA A 120 34.33 -25.75 -26.89
CA ALA A 120 32.99 -25.46 -26.37
C ALA A 120 31.99 -26.62 -26.64
N LEU A 121 32.11 -27.30 -27.78
CA LEU A 121 31.27 -28.46 -28.12
C LEU A 121 31.59 -29.67 -27.23
N GLU A 122 32.85 -29.90 -26.88
CA GLU A 122 33.23 -30.97 -25.95
C GLU A 122 32.61 -30.78 -24.55
N PHE A 123 32.51 -29.54 -24.08
CA PHE A 123 31.79 -29.22 -22.85
C PHE A 123 30.29 -29.50 -22.96
N ILE A 124 29.67 -29.19 -24.11
CA ILE A 124 28.25 -29.47 -24.37
C ILE A 124 27.95 -30.97 -24.36
N GLU A 125 28.83 -31.80 -24.92
CA GLU A 125 28.64 -33.26 -24.89
C GLU A 125 28.61 -33.81 -23.45
N ARG A 126 29.42 -33.24 -22.55
CA ARG A 126 29.35 -33.57 -21.11
C ARG A 126 28.05 -33.11 -20.44
N VAL A 127 27.43 -32.04 -20.94
CA VAL A 127 26.14 -31.52 -20.47
C VAL A 127 24.99 -32.37 -21.00
N ARG A 128 25.03 -32.80 -22.27
CA ARG A 128 24.02 -33.69 -22.88
C ARG A 128 23.86 -35.00 -22.11
N ALA A 129 24.93 -35.49 -21.49
CA ALA A 129 24.89 -36.65 -20.60
C ALA A 129 24.07 -36.42 -19.31
N LYS A 130 23.75 -35.17 -18.95
CA LYS A 130 22.96 -34.79 -17.78
C LYS A 130 21.58 -34.31 -18.22
N ALA A 131 20.56 -35.17 -18.08
CA ALA A 131 19.22 -34.99 -18.66
C ALA A 131 18.42 -33.75 -18.18
N GLU A 132 18.89 -33.00 -17.19
CA GLU A 132 18.14 -31.91 -16.53
C GLU A 132 18.42 -30.51 -17.09
N LYS A 133 19.36 -30.36 -18.04
CA LYS A 133 19.78 -29.03 -18.55
C LYS A 133 19.71 -28.93 -20.06
N ILE A 134 19.27 -27.76 -20.54
CA ILE A 134 19.24 -27.42 -21.98
C ILE A 134 20.66 -27.04 -22.41
N PRO A 135 21.26 -27.75 -23.40
CA PRO A 135 22.58 -27.41 -23.88
C PRO A 135 22.53 -26.17 -24.78
N VAL A 136 23.36 -25.18 -24.45
CA VAL A 136 23.48 -23.90 -25.16
C VAL A 136 24.93 -23.67 -25.56
N LEU A 137 25.14 -23.35 -26.84
CA LEU A 137 26.38 -22.84 -27.39
C LEU A 137 26.28 -21.32 -27.52
N PHE A 138 27.03 -20.61 -26.67
CA PHE A 138 27.20 -19.17 -26.82
C PHE A 138 28.29 -18.90 -27.86
N VAL A 139 27.93 -18.07 -28.85
CA VAL A 139 28.85 -17.54 -29.87
C VAL A 139 28.93 -16.04 -29.66
N MET A 140 30.04 -15.58 -29.10
CA MET A 140 30.21 -14.20 -28.65
C MET A 140 31.14 -13.45 -29.61
N THR A 141 30.66 -12.33 -30.15
CA THR A 141 31.43 -11.41 -30.97
C THR A 141 32.09 -10.38 -30.09
N VAL A 142 33.41 -10.25 -30.21
CA VAL A 142 34.21 -9.28 -29.46
C VAL A 142 34.83 -8.30 -30.43
N ASP A 143 34.53 -7.01 -30.28
CA ASP A 143 35.19 -5.93 -31.01
C ASP A 143 36.12 -5.15 -30.08
N PRO A 144 37.45 -5.30 -30.21
CA PRO A 144 38.44 -4.60 -29.39
C PRO A 144 38.33 -3.07 -29.44
N LYS A 145 37.75 -2.50 -30.51
CA LYS A 145 37.61 -1.04 -30.67
C LYS A 145 36.53 -0.45 -29.78
N THR A 146 35.50 -1.24 -29.48
CA THR A 146 34.37 -0.84 -28.61
C THR A 146 34.71 -0.84 -27.12
N THR A 147 35.89 -1.34 -26.76
CA THR A 147 36.31 -1.59 -25.37
C THR A 147 37.41 -0.66 -24.84
N MET A 148 37.86 0.33 -25.62
CA MET A 148 38.96 1.23 -25.22
C MET A 148 38.66 2.12 -24.00
N LEU A 149 37.39 2.25 -23.59
CA LEU A 149 36.95 2.98 -22.40
C LEU A 149 36.06 2.08 -21.51
N THR A 150 36.71 1.10 -20.87
CA THR A 150 36.43 0.56 -19.52
C THR A 150 34.97 0.29 -19.09
N THR A 151 34.46 -0.91 -19.39
CA THR A 151 33.40 -1.56 -18.57
C THR A 151 33.54 -3.09 -18.44
N SER A 152 34.08 -3.77 -19.45
CA SER A 152 34.20 -5.24 -19.49
C SER A 152 35.60 -5.69 -19.94
N PRO A 153 36.63 -5.61 -19.08
CA PRO A 153 38.00 -5.99 -19.46
C PRO A 153 38.11 -7.49 -19.68
N PHE A 154 38.91 -7.89 -20.67
CA PHE A 154 39.16 -9.28 -21.02
C PHE A 154 40.63 -9.46 -21.45
N ALA A 155 41.19 -10.64 -21.27
CA ALA A 155 42.56 -10.92 -21.67
C ALA A 155 42.69 -12.31 -22.28
N LEU A 156 43.57 -12.44 -23.28
CA LEU A 156 44.08 -13.74 -23.71
C LEU A 156 45.04 -14.25 -22.63
N ILE A 157 44.80 -15.46 -22.10
CA ILE A 157 45.53 -15.95 -20.92
C ILE A 157 46.62 -16.98 -21.21
N ASP A 158 46.85 -17.34 -22.47
CA ASP A 158 47.73 -18.44 -22.92
C ASP A 158 49.16 -18.45 -22.32
N GLN A 159 49.70 -17.27 -22.00
CA GLN A 159 51.06 -17.12 -21.47
C GLN A 159 51.13 -17.10 -19.94
N VAL A 160 49.99 -16.99 -19.27
CA VAL A 160 49.89 -16.81 -17.81
C VAL A 160 49.03 -17.87 -17.12
N SER A 161 48.27 -18.67 -17.88
CA SER A 161 47.51 -19.80 -17.37
C SER A 161 48.41 -20.96 -16.94
N CYS A 162 47.89 -21.85 -16.09
CA CYS A 162 48.56 -23.08 -15.70
C CYS A 162 48.80 -24.03 -16.89
N PHE A 163 47.96 -23.95 -17.91
CA PHE A 163 48.07 -24.73 -19.12
C PHE A 163 48.60 -23.86 -20.26
N GLU A 164 49.63 -24.35 -20.94
CA GLU A 164 50.23 -23.64 -22.08
C GLU A 164 49.40 -23.88 -23.35
N ASN A 165 49.15 -22.80 -24.11
CA ASN A 165 48.51 -22.82 -25.44
C ASN A 165 47.00 -23.15 -25.48
N GLU A 166 46.22 -22.92 -24.42
CA GLU A 166 44.77 -23.22 -24.42
C GLU A 166 43.91 -22.28 -25.28
N ARG A 167 44.46 -21.17 -25.79
CA ARG A 167 43.77 -20.16 -26.61
C ARG A 167 42.48 -19.68 -25.95
N GLU A 168 42.57 -19.40 -24.65
CA GLU A 168 41.45 -18.97 -23.81
C GLU A 168 41.42 -17.46 -23.61
N ILE A 169 40.21 -16.92 -23.64
CA ILE A 169 39.93 -15.52 -23.30
C ILE A 169 39.11 -15.52 -22.01
N LEU A 170 39.68 -14.86 -21.00
CA LEU A 170 39.05 -14.67 -19.71
C LEU A 170 38.50 -13.26 -19.63
N PHE A 171 37.18 -13.15 -19.48
CA PHE A 171 36.54 -11.88 -19.17
C PHE A 171 36.43 -11.68 -17.66
N SER A 172 36.58 -10.42 -17.26
CA SER A 172 36.26 -9.99 -15.91
C SER A 172 34.76 -10.15 -15.59
N MET A 173 34.44 -10.18 -14.29
CA MET A 173 33.08 -10.02 -13.78
C MET A 173 32.40 -8.76 -14.36
N ASN A 174 31.07 -8.85 -14.51
CA ASN A 174 30.18 -7.81 -15.06
C ASN A 174 30.32 -7.59 -16.57
N SER A 175 30.82 -8.59 -17.30
CA SER A 175 30.80 -8.56 -18.76
C SER A 175 29.35 -8.65 -19.25
N VAL A 176 28.94 -7.62 -20.00
CA VAL A 176 27.58 -7.49 -20.54
C VAL A 176 27.62 -7.69 -22.05
N PHE A 177 26.67 -8.49 -22.53
CA PHE A 177 26.49 -8.79 -23.93
C PHE A 177 25.06 -8.46 -24.37
N ARG A 178 24.90 -8.08 -25.63
CA ARG A 178 23.59 -8.00 -26.28
C ARG A 178 23.22 -9.35 -26.86
N ILE A 179 21.96 -9.76 -26.66
CA ILE A 179 21.42 -10.98 -27.25
C ILE A 179 20.98 -10.67 -28.67
N ASP A 180 21.72 -11.16 -29.67
CA ASP A 180 21.45 -10.85 -31.07
C ASP A 180 20.44 -11.83 -31.68
N GLU A 181 20.65 -13.13 -31.48
CA GLU A 181 19.83 -14.18 -32.08
C GLU A 181 19.89 -15.46 -31.23
N THR A 182 18.73 -16.10 -31.04
CA THR A 182 18.65 -17.44 -30.41
C THR A 182 18.02 -18.45 -31.37
N LYS A 183 18.78 -19.46 -31.80
CA LYS A 183 18.32 -20.46 -32.79
C LYS A 183 18.66 -21.89 -32.39
N GLU A 184 17.80 -22.83 -32.75
CA GLU A 184 18.10 -24.26 -32.62
C GLU A 184 18.98 -24.73 -33.79
N MET A 185 19.92 -25.64 -33.52
CA MET A 185 20.77 -26.22 -34.56
C MET A 185 20.13 -27.47 -35.19
N ASP A 186 20.09 -27.52 -36.52
CA ASP A 186 19.54 -28.65 -37.27
C ASP A 186 20.52 -29.84 -37.41
N GLY A 187 19.99 -31.04 -37.66
CA GLY A 187 20.77 -32.24 -38.01
C GLY A 187 21.30 -33.04 -36.81
N ILE A 188 22.57 -33.46 -36.85
CA ILE A 188 23.24 -34.25 -35.78
C ILE A 188 23.27 -33.48 -34.44
N ASN A 189 23.06 -32.16 -34.49
CA ASN A 189 23.03 -31.28 -33.33
C ASN A 189 21.62 -30.90 -32.84
N SER A 190 20.57 -31.58 -33.31
CA SER A 190 19.18 -31.34 -32.85
C SER A 190 19.09 -31.35 -31.31
N GLY A 191 18.40 -30.37 -30.73
CA GLY A 191 18.36 -30.12 -29.29
C GLY A 191 19.49 -29.25 -28.72
N LEU A 192 20.46 -28.80 -29.54
CA LEU A 192 21.46 -27.78 -29.17
C LEU A 192 20.98 -26.40 -29.62
N TRP A 193 20.98 -25.44 -28.70
CA TRP A 193 20.65 -24.05 -28.99
C TRP A 193 21.91 -23.21 -29.17
N GLN A 194 21.97 -22.46 -30.27
CA GLN A 194 23.00 -21.46 -30.52
C GLN A 194 22.48 -20.07 -30.15
N VAL A 195 23.17 -19.40 -29.24
CA VAL A 195 22.87 -18.02 -28.85
C VAL A 195 24.01 -17.13 -29.31
N LYS A 196 23.71 -16.18 -30.21
CA LYS A 196 24.65 -15.17 -30.66
C LYS A 196 24.61 -13.98 -29.72
N LEU A 197 25.79 -13.58 -29.26
CA LEU A 197 25.99 -12.49 -28.33
C LEU A 197 27.01 -11.50 -28.91
N THR A 198 26.83 -10.22 -28.65
CA THR A 198 27.83 -9.20 -28.97
C THR A 198 28.27 -8.48 -27.70
N LEU A 199 29.57 -8.39 -27.45
CA LEU A 199 30.10 -7.68 -26.29
C LEU A 199 29.74 -6.20 -26.41
N THR A 200 29.11 -5.63 -25.38
CA THR A 200 28.69 -4.23 -25.38
C THR A 200 29.54 -3.38 -24.44
N GLY A 201 30.04 -2.25 -24.94
CA GLY A 201 30.65 -1.18 -24.16
C GLY A 201 29.73 0.04 -24.05
N SER A 202 30.04 0.96 -23.12
CA SER A 202 29.27 2.20 -22.95
C SER A 202 29.25 3.09 -24.19
N ASP A 203 30.23 2.94 -25.09
CA ASP A 203 30.36 3.78 -26.28
C ASP A 203 29.67 3.16 -27.51
N SER A 204 29.46 1.83 -27.50
CA SER A 204 28.85 1.10 -28.62
C SER A 204 27.34 0.94 -28.50
N ASP A 205 26.79 1.01 -27.28
CA ASP A 205 25.39 0.72 -27.01
C ASP A 205 24.71 1.81 -26.15
N PRO A 206 23.85 2.65 -26.75
CA PRO A 206 23.17 3.74 -26.03
C PRO A 206 22.25 3.27 -24.90
N GLN A 207 21.63 2.09 -25.02
CA GLN A 207 20.74 1.56 -23.98
C GLN A 207 21.56 1.11 -22.76
N PHE A 208 22.68 0.45 -23.00
CA PHE A 208 23.60 0.08 -21.94
C PHE A 208 24.23 1.31 -21.27
N ALA A 209 24.61 2.34 -22.04
CA ALA A 209 25.12 3.60 -21.52
C ALA A 209 24.11 4.31 -20.61
N ALA A 210 22.85 4.38 -21.03
CA ALA A 210 21.76 4.95 -20.24
C ALA A 210 21.58 4.17 -18.92
N LEU A 211 21.54 2.84 -18.99
CA LEU A 211 21.41 1.98 -17.81
C LEU A 211 22.56 2.19 -16.81
N ILE A 212 23.80 2.18 -17.27
CA ILE A 212 24.98 2.39 -16.42
C ILE A 212 24.96 3.78 -15.78
N ASN A 213 24.58 4.81 -16.53
CA ASN A 213 24.49 6.18 -16.01
C ASN A 213 23.39 6.31 -14.94
N CYS A 214 22.23 5.68 -15.14
CA CYS A 214 21.19 5.58 -14.11
C CYS A 214 21.72 4.87 -12.86
N LEU A 215 22.33 3.68 -13.02
CA LEU A 215 22.89 2.91 -11.90
C LEU A 215 24.00 3.66 -11.16
N ARG A 216 24.80 4.50 -11.84
CA ARG A 216 25.81 5.35 -11.21
C ARG A 216 25.17 6.52 -10.45
N ALA A 217 24.19 7.20 -11.05
CA ALA A 217 23.50 8.33 -10.43
C ALA A 217 22.78 7.93 -9.13
N GLU A 218 22.15 6.76 -9.14
CA GLU A 218 21.41 6.24 -7.98
C GLU A 218 22.31 5.75 -6.84
N ASN A 219 23.60 5.50 -7.08
CA ASN A 219 24.50 4.84 -6.14
C ASN A 219 25.77 5.66 -5.87
N THR A 220 25.61 6.97 -5.68
CA THR A 220 26.69 7.87 -5.26
C THR A 220 26.84 7.86 -3.73
N GLY A 221 28.08 7.73 -3.23
CA GLY A 221 28.41 7.96 -1.82
C GLY A 221 29.02 6.77 -1.03
N SER A 222 28.51 5.55 -1.21
CA SER A 222 29.01 4.35 -0.49
C SER A 222 30.07 3.58 -1.31
N THR A 223 31.05 2.97 -0.63
CA THR A 223 32.17 2.25 -1.27
C THR A 223 32.31 0.84 -0.69
N GLY A 224 32.80 -0.10 -1.48
CA GLY A 224 33.02 -1.49 -1.04
C GLY A 224 31.72 -2.22 -0.66
N TRP A 225 31.75 -2.97 0.44
CA TRP A 225 30.67 -3.86 0.86
C TRP A 225 29.41 -3.13 1.37
N THR A 226 29.54 -1.91 1.91
CA THR A 226 28.36 -1.11 2.31
C THR A 226 27.48 -0.78 1.11
N ARG A 227 28.10 -0.49 -0.04
CA ARG A 227 27.36 -0.27 -1.30
C ARG A 227 26.58 -1.51 -1.72
N LEU A 228 27.17 -2.69 -1.59
CA LEU A 228 26.46 -3.93 -1.87
C LEU A 228 25.27 -4.13 -0.93
N GLY A 229 25.44 -3.87 0.37
CA GLY A 229 24.36 -3.96 1.35
C GLY A 229 23.21 -3.01 1.06
N GLU A 230 23.50 -1.75 0.74
CA GLU A 230 22.49 -0.76 0.34
C GLU A 230 21.73 -1.18 -0.93
N LEU A 231 22.45 -1.73 -1.92
CA LEU A 231 21.84 -2.27 -3.13
C LEU A 231 20.92 -3.47 -2.84
N LEU A 232 21.34 -4.37 -1.96
CA LEU A 232 20.51 -5.51 -1.56
C LEU A 232 19.23 -5.06 -0.86
N ILE A 233 19.29 -4.01 -0.03
CA ILE A 233 18.12 -3.39 0.60
C ILE A 233 17.18 -2.80 -0.47
N LYS A 234 17.72 -2.04 -1.43
CA LYS A 234 16.92 -1.45 -2.53
C LYS A 234 16.24 -2.51 -3.40
N LEU A 235 16.90 -3.65 -3.62
CA LEU A 235 16.36 -4.79 -4.36
C LEU A 235 15.44 -5.68 -3.51
N SER A 236 15.11 -5.26 -2.28
CA SER A 236 14.30 -6.03 -1.31
C SER A 236 14.84 -7.42 -0.99
N LYS A 237 16.16 -7.64 -1.17
CA LYS A 237 16.87 -8.89 -0.82
C LYS A 237 17.37 -8.81 0.62
N TYR A 238 16.44 -8.65 1.56
CA TYR A 238 16.75 -8.42 2.97
C TYR A 238 17.54 -9.58 3.59
N ASP A 239 17.25 -10.83 3.24
CA ASP A 239 17.96 -12.05 3.64
C ASP A 239 19.46 -11.93 3.46
N LYS A 240 19.87 -11.68 2.22
CA LYS A 240 21.28 -11.51 1.85
C LYS A 240 21.89 -10.24 2.45
N ALA A 241 21.12 -9.15 2.55
CA ALA A 241 21.61 -7.92 3.18
C ALA A 241 22.00 -8.15 4.64
N ALA A 242 21.19 -8.88 5.43
CA ALA A 242 21.55 -9.14 6.82
C ALA A 242 22.72 -10.12 6.95
N GLU A 243 22.79 -11.16 6.11
CA GLU A 243 23.94 -12.07 6.07
C GLU A 243 25.24 -11.28 5.83
N LEU A 244 25.22 -10.35 4.87
CA LEU A 244 26.36 -9.48 4.57
C LEU A 244 26.76 -8.65 5.80
N TYR A 245 25.82 -7.93 6.41
CA TYR A 245 26.15 -7.06 7.55
C TYR A 245 26.58 -7.85 8.79
N LYS A 246 26.00 -9.03 9.05
CA LYS A 246 26.44 -9.93 10.14
C LYS A 246 27.87 -10.40 9.92
N ALA A 247 28.20 -10.86 8.70
CA ALA A 247 29.57 -11.26 8.36
C ALA A 247 30.56 -10.08 8.44
N LEU A 248 30.16 -8.88 8.03
CA LEU A 248 30.99 -7.68 8.16
C LEU A 248 31.28 -7.34 9.62
N ILE A 249 30.28 -7.43 10.51
CA ILE A 249 30.43 -7.21 11.95
C ILE A 249 31.40 -8.22 12.58
N GLU A 250 31.33 -9.49 12.19
CA GLU A 250 32.25 -10.53 12.66
C GLU A 250 33.68 -10.33 12.15
N SER A 251 33.84 -9.78 10.94
CA SER A 251 35.15 -9.62 10.29
C SER A 251 35.93 -8.38 10.73
N THR A 252 35.27 -7.33 11.22
CA THR A 252 35.93 -6.06 11.56
C THR A 252 36.14 -5.90 13.06
N THR A 253 37.35 -5.49 13.44
CA THR A 253 37.67 -5.09 14.83
C THR A 253 37.48 -3.60 15.06
N ASP A 254 37.14 -2.81 14.04
CA ASP A 254 36.93 -1.37 14.16
C ASP A 254 35.53 -1.05 14.69
N GLU A 255 35.47 -0.56 15.94
CA GLU A 255 34.22 -0.19 16.60
C GLU A 255 33.41 0.84 15.79
N LYS A 256 34.05 1.75 15.07
CA LYS A 256 33.37 2.79 14.29
C LYS A 256 32.62 2.23 13.09
N TRP A 257 33.24 1.29 12.37
CA TRP A 257 32.58 0.57 11.29
C TRP A 257 31.49 -0.35 11.80
N ASN A 258 31.72 -1.00 12.96
CA ASN A 258 30.70 -1.80 13.63
C ASN A 258 29.44 -1.00 13.97
N ALA A 259 29.57 0.25 14.45
CA ALA A 259 28.41 1.10 14.70
C ALA A 259 27.57 1.34 13.43
N HIS A 260 28.22 1.60 12.29
CA HIS A 260 27.54 1.75 11.02
C HIS A 260 26.89 0.44 10.55
N TYR A 261 27.56 -0.71 10.71
CA TYR A 261 27.00 -2.01 10.31
C TYR A 261 25.82 -2.43 11.19
N TYR A 262 25.87 -2.21 12.51
CA TYR A 262 24.72 -2.42 13.40
C TYR A 262 23.54 -1.54 12.99
N TYR A 263 23.79 -0.26 12.64
CA TYR A 263 22.76 0.65 12.15
C TYR A 263 22.13 0.15 10.83
N MET A 264 22.95 -0.28 9.87
CA MET A 264 22.44 -0.80 8.59
C MET A 264 21.71 -2.13 8.77
N LEU A 265 22.20 -3.03 9.63
CA LEU A 265 21.50 -4.27 9.96
C LEU A 265 20.16 -4.00 10.66
N GLY A 266 20.09 -2.99 11.53
CA GLY A 266 18.82 -2.55 12.12
C GLY A 266 17.79 -2.09 11.08
N LEU A 267 18.23 -1.41 10.01
CA LEU A 267 17.35 -1.06 8.88
C LEU A 267 16.84 -2.31 8.13
N VAL A 268 17.69 -3.32 7.96
CA VAL A 268 17.31 -4.59 7.32
C VAL A 268 16.29 -5.35 8.17
N GLU A 269 16.52 -5.50 9.47
CA GLU A 269 15.60 -6.21 10.36
C GLU A 269 14.27 -5.44 10.52
N PHE A 270 14.29 -4.10 10.50
CA PHE A 270 13.08 -3.29 10.43
C PHE A 270 12.26 -3.58 9.16
N ALA A 271 12.92 -3.64 7.99
CA ALA A 271 12.27 -3.96 6.73
C ALA A 271 11.69 -5.39 6.68
N ARG A 272 12.24 -6.32 7.45
CA ARG A 272 11.70 -7.68 7.64
C ARG A 272 10.56 -7.77 8.65
N GLY A 273 10.29 -6.71 9.41
CA GLY A 273 9.29 -6.72 10.49
C GLY A 273 9.81 -7.27 11.83
N ALA A 274 11.11 -7.56 11.97
CA ALA A 274 11.73 -7.97 13.22
C ALA A 274 12.04 -6.75 14.10
N TYR A 275 10.99 -6.12 14.63
CA TYR A 275 11.07 -4.81 15.29
C TYR A 275 11.90 -4.81 16.59
N GLU A 276 11.81 -5.85 17.42
CA GLU A 276 12.58 -5.95 18.67
C GLU A 276 14.08 -6.09 18.39
N GLU A 277 14.45 -6.90 17.40
CA GLU A 277 15.83 -7.05 16.95
C GLU A 277 16.36 -5.74 16.37
N ALA A 278 15.57 -5.05 15.54
CA ALA A 278 15.93 -3.76 14.99
C ALA A 278 16.22 -2.72 16.09
N ILE A 279 15.39 -2.66 17.14
CA ILE A 279 15.62 -1.79 18.30
C ILE A 279 16.94 -2.13 18.98
N SER A 280 17.18 -3.41 19.30
CA SER A 280 18.41 -3.85 19.95
C SER A 280 19.66 -3.48 19.13
N LEU A 281 19.60 -3.62 17.81
CA LEU A 281 20.69 -3.28 16.90
C LEU A 281 20.93 -1.77 16.84
N TYR A 282 19.87 -0.95 16.79
CA TYR A 282 20.01 0.49 16.85
C TYR A 282 20.54 0.97 18.20
N GLU A 283 20.16 0.34 19.31
CA GLU A 283 20.69 0.64 20.63
C GLU A 283 22.19 0.31 20.72
N LYS A 284 22.64 -0.83 20.19
CA LYS A 284 24.07 -1.17 20.08
C LYS A 284 24.84 -0.13 19.25
N ALA A 285 24.29 0.29 18.11
CA ALA A 285 24.89 1.34 17.29
C ALA A 285 24.97 2.68 18.07
N LEU A 286 23.90 3.03 18.80
CA LEU A 286 23.84 4.25 19.61
C LEU A 286 24.86 4.24 20.74
N GLU A 287 25.03 3.11 21.44
CA GLU A 287 26.03 2.96 22.50
C GLU A 287 27.45 3.24 21.99
N ILE A 288 27.79 2.77 20.80
CA ILE A 288 29.10 3.01 20.19
C ILE A 288 29.21 4.47 19.73
N PHE A 289 28.19 5.02 19.08
CA PHE A 289 28.18 6.44 18.66
C PHE A 289 28.31 7.42 19.85
N LEU A 290 27.84 7.04 21.04
CA LEU A 290 27.96 7.84 22.27
C LEU A 290 29.34 7.75 22.93
N LYS A 291 30.10 6.67 22.68
CA LYS A 291 31.46 6.47 23.22
C LYS A 291 32.54 7.22 22.43
N ASP A 292 32.30 7.50 21.15
CA ASP A 292 33.25 8.23 20.29
C ASP A 292 33.46 9.68 20.78
N LEU A 293 34.73 10.10 20.96
CA LEU A 293 35.11 11.43 21.49
C LEU A 293 34.79 12.58 20.51
N THR A 294 34.49 12.27 19.25
CA THR A 294 33.82 13.19 18.33
C THR A 294 32.41 12.68 18.06
N PRO A 295 31.41 13.03 18.88
CA PRO A 295 30.03 12.63 18.61
C PRO A 295 29.63 13.15 17.23
N ASN A 296 29.49 12.26 16.25
CA ASN A 296 28.86 12.65 15.00
C ASN A 296 27.35 12.77 15.29
N ASP A 297 26.94 13.96 15.72
CA ASP A 297 25.57 14.25 16.13
C ASP A 297 24.55 13.95 14.99
N THR A 298 25.00 13.87 13.73
CA THR A 298 24.17 13.45 12.58
C THR A 298 23.81 11.97 12.64
N ASN A 299 24.77 11.09 12.95
CA ASN A 299 24.52 9.64 13.08
C ASN A 299 23.65 9.34 14.31
N LEU A 300 23.89 10.04 15.41
CA LEU A 300 23.06 9.97 16.62
C LEU A 300 21.62 10.38 16.33
N ALA A 301 21.42 11.49 15.61
CA ALA A 301 20.08 11.93 15.21
C ALA A 301 19.37 10.92 14.30
N ALA A 302 20.09 10.29 13.36
CA ALA A 302 19.54 9.27 12.48
C ALA A 302 19.14 8.00 13.26
N ALA A 303 19.98 7.52 14.18
CA ALA A 303 19.68 6.38 15.04
C ALA A 303 18.43 6.65 15.91
N TYR A 304 18.37 7.80 16.59
CA TYR A 304 17.18 8.17 17.36
C TYR A 304 15.91 8.28 16.49
N ASN A 305 16.03 8.82 15.28
CA ASN A 305 14.88 8.91 14.37
C ASN A 305 14.38 7.52 13.96
N ASN A 306 15.27 6.57 13.68
CA ASN A 306 14.86 5.22 13.29
C ASN A 306 14.30 4.42 14.45
N ILE A 307 14.87 4.53 15.66
CA ILE A 307 14.27 3.95 16.87
C ILE A 307 12.85 4.52 17.09
N GLY A 308 12.68 5.84 16.90
CA GLY A 308 11.37 6.49 16.93
C GLY A 308 10.41 5.92 15.88
N LEU A 309 10.89 5.61 14.68
CA LEU A 309 10.11 4.98 13.61
C LEU A 309 9.69 3.55 13.94
N VAL A 310 10.58 2.74 14.54
CA VAL A 310 10.21 1.40 14.99
C VAL A 310 9.12 1.47 16.06
N TYR A 311 9.28 2.33 17.07
CA TYR A 311 8.27 2.52 18.11
C TYR A 311 6.93 3.03 17.56
N ALA A 312 6.95 3.92 16.57
CA ALA A 312 5.74 4.39 15.90
C ALA A 312 5.04 3.26 15.13
N THR A 313 5.81 2.35 14.52
CA THR A 313 5.30 1.20 13.75
C THR A 313 4.63 0.17 14.66
N VAL A 314 5.22 -0.11 15.83
CA VAL A 314 4.62 -1.00 16.85
C VAL A 314 3.57 -0.30 17.72
N SER A 315 3.14 0.91 17.34
CA SER A 315 2.13 1.74 18.03
C SER A 315 2.46 2.19 19.47
N ASP A 316 3.73 2.13 19.89
CA ASP A 316 4.20 2.74 21.15
C ASP A 316 4.54 4.22 20.91
N TYR A 317 3.49 5.01 20.70
CA TYR A 317 3.58 6.44 20.39
C TYR A 317 4.30 7.29 21.46
N PRO A 318 4.15 7.04 22.78
CA PRO A 318 4.89 7.79 23.80
C PRO A 318 6.42 7.62 23.69
N LYS A 319 6.91 6.39 23.46
CA LYS A 319 8.34 6.16 23.23
C LYS A 319 8.78 6.75 21.89
N ALA A 320 7.98 6.60 20.84
CA ALA A 320 8.27 7.21 19.54
C ALA A 320 8.49 8.72 19.65
N LEU A 321 7.60 9.45 20.35
CA LEU A 321 7.77 10.89 20.60
C LEU A 321 9.04 11.21 21.38
N THR A 322 9.39 10.39 22.37
CA THR A 322 10.61 10.58 23.17
C THR A 322 11.85 10.53 22.29
N PHE A 323 11.94 9.52 21.42
CA PHE A 323 13.07 9.34 20.52
C PHE A 323 13.10 10.37 19.39
N TYR A 324 11.95 10.72 18.79
CA TYR A 324 11.90 11.79 17.80
C TYR A 324 12.27 13.15 18.36
N LYS A 325 11.87 13.48 19.60
CA LYS A 325 12.30 14.72 20.27
C LYS A 325 13.80 14.75 20.52
N LYS A 326 14.41 13.63 20.93
CA LYS A 326 15.88 13.50 21.06
C LYS A 326 16.58 13.70 19.71
N ALA A 327 16.05 13.10 18.64
CA ALA A 327 16.57 13.29 17.29
C ALA A 327 16.47 14.76 16.85
N LEU A 328 15.35 15.42 17.11
CA LEU A 328 15.12 16.82 16.79
C LEU A 328 16.10 17.74 17.55
N GLU A 329 16.25 17.54 18.85
CA GLU A 329 17.19 18.32 19.69
C GLU A 329 18.62 18.22 19.16
N LYS A 330 19.05 17.01 18.78
CA LYS A 330 20.36 16.79 18.16
C LYS A 330 20.51 17.51 16.83
N LYS A 331 19.52 17.39 15.93
CA LYS A 331 19.55 18.10 14.64
C LYS A 331 19.55 19.62 14.80
N GLN A 332 18.78 20.18 15.74
CA GLN A 332 18.71 21.62 16.00
C GLN A 332 20.03 22.20 16.55
N LYS A 333 20.86 21.38 17.21
CA LYS A 333 22.20 21.81 17.67
C LYS A 333 23.20 21.94 16.52
N ILE A 334 23.07 21.12 15.47
CA ILE A 334 24.00 21.08 14.33
C ILE A 334 23.54 22.00 13.20
N LEU A 335 22.23 22.06 12.97
CA LEU A 335 21.64 22.63 11.77
C LEU A 335 20.94 23.96 12.07
N PRO A 336 20.94 24.91 11.13
CA PRO A 336 20.17 26.14 11.28
C PRO A 336 18.66 25.85 11.37
N PRO A 337 17.86 26.72 12.01
CA PRO A 337 16.44 26.48 12.26
C PRO A 337 15.59 26.14 11.02
N ASN A 338 15.98 26.63 9.85
CA ASN A 338 15.27 26.41 8.57
C ASN A 338 15.97 25.37 7.68
N HIS A 339 16.74 24.45 8.26
CA HIS A 339 17.43 23.43 7.47
C HIS A 339 16.47 22.32 7.00
N PRO A 340 16.50 21.91 5.71
CA PRO A 340 15.62 20.88 5.15
C PRO A 340 15.59 19.57 5.94
N ASN A 341 16.72 19.11 6.47
CA ASN A 341 16.82 17.86 7.24
C ASN A 341 16.01 17.84 8.56
N LEU A 342 15.47 18.97 9.01
CA LEU A 342 14.55 19.03 10.16
C LEU A 342 13.12 18.61 9.78
N THR A 343 12.75 18.77 8.51
CA THR A 343 11.37 18.56 7.99
C THR A 343 10.89 17.12 8.20
N SER A 344 11.75 16.13 7.93
CA SER A 344 11.44 14.71 8.14
C SER A 344 11.11 14.40 9.59
N THR A 345 11.85 14.98 10.55
CA THR A 345 11.60 14.76 11.98
C THR A 345 10.33 15.48 12.45
N TYR A 346 10.05 16.69 11.96
CA TYR A 346 8.78 17.36 12.24
C TYR A 346 7.58 16.60 11.67
N ASN A 347 7.66 16.10 10.43
CA ASN A 347 6.62 15.27 9.84
C ASN A 347 6.40 13.97 10.63
N ASN A 348 7.48 13.31 11.08
CA ASN A 348 7.36 12.11 11.90
C ASN A 348 6.69 12.39 13.26
N ILE A 349 7.04 13.50 13.93
CA ILE A 349 6.37 13.92 15.17
C ILE A 349 4.89 14.24 14.90
N GLY A 350 4.60 14.95 13.81
CA GLY A 350 3.23 15.24 13.39
C GLY A 350 2.41 13.97 13.14
N LEU A 351 3.01 12.94 12.51
CA LEU A 351 2.38 11.64 12.29
C LEU A 351 2.08 10.91 13.58
N VAL A 352 2.98 10.96 14.56
CA VAL A 352 2.71 10.34 15.87
C VAL A 352 1.57 11.06 16.60
N TYR A 353 1.50 12.40 16.55
CA TYR A 353 0.35 13.12 17.11
C TYR A 353 -0.96 12.84 16.35
N TYR A 354 -0.89 12.68 15.02
CA TYR A 354 -2.03 12.26 14.21
C TYR A 354 -2.57 10.91 14.66
N ASN A 355 -1.69 9.93 14.89
CA ASN A 355 -2.09 8.60 15.36
C ASN A 355 -2.56 8.58 16.82
N LEU A 356 -2.14 9.55 17.64
CA LEU A 356 -2.67 9.81 18.98
C LEU A 356 -4.01 10.58 18.97
N CYS A 357 -4.58 10.83 17.78
CA CYS A 357 -5.78 11.63 17.58
C CYS A 357 -5.67 13.11 18.04
N ASP A 358 -4.47 13.62 18.31
CA ASP A 358 -4.21 15.04 18.58
C ASP A 358 -3.88 15.77 17.27
N TYR A 359 -4.90 15.90 16.43
CA TYR A 359 -4.76 16.48 15.09
C TYR A 359 -4.32 17.95 15.10
N THR A 360 -4.63 18.68 16.19
CA THR A 360 -4.22 20.09 16.33
C THR A 360 -2.71 20.23 16.52
N LYS A 361 -2.10 19.39 17.38
CA LYS A 361 -0.64 19.34 17.48
C LYS A 361 -0.01 18.80 16.20
N ALA A 362 -0.62 17.78 15.58
CA ALA A 362 -0.14 17.26 14.30
C ALA A 362 -0.02 18.37 13.24
N LEU A 363 -1.08 19.18 13.07
CA LEU A 363 -1.08 20.34 12.17
C LEU A 363 0.06 21.32 12.47
N SER A 364 0.28 21.67 13.75
CA SER A 364 1.34 22.61 14.12
C SER A 364 2.74 22.14 13.66
N PHE A 365 3.02 20.83 13.76
CA PHE A 365 4.30 20.26 13.32
C PHE A 365 4.39 20.15 11.80
N TYR A 366 3.31 19.79 11.12
CA TYR A 366 3.28 19.74 9.67
C TYR A 366 3.42 21.14 9.04
N GLU A 367 2.79 22.17 9.62
CA GLU A 367 2.91 23.55 9.16
C GLU A 367 4.36 24.06 9.29
N ILE A 368 5.04 23.77 10.40
CA ILE A 368 6.47 24.09 10.55
C ILE A 368 7.31 23.42 9.45
N SER A 369 7.04 22.14 9.17
CA SER A 369 7.73 21.38 8.12
C SER A 369 7.54 22.02 6.73
N VAL A 370 6.30 22.39 6.39
CA VAL A 370 5.96 23.04 5.13
C VAL A 370 6.65 24.40 4.98
N GLU A 371 6.68 25.23 6.03
CA GLU A 371 7.34 26.53 5.97
C GLU A 371 8.84 26.40 5.71
N ILE A 372 9.51 25.42 6.32
CA ILE A 372 10.92 25.11 6.04
C ILE A 372 11.11 24.62 4.60
N GLN A 373 10.22 23.74 4.11
CA GLN A 373 10.27 23.22 2.75
C GLN A 373 10.06 24.31 1.70
N LYS A 374 9.14 25.26 1.91
CA LYS A 374 8.90 26.38 0.98
C LYS A 374 10.12 27.29 0.81
N ILE A 375 10.95 27.44 1.84
CA ILE A 375 12.17 28.27 1.78
C ILE A 375 13.27 27.57 0.98
N SER A 376 13.32 26.23 1.05
CA SER A 376 14.49 25.46 0.62
C SER A 376 14.28 24.65 -0.66
N LEU A 377 13.03 24.35 -1.02
CA LEU A 377 12.68 23.49 -2.15
C LEU A 377 11.89 24.28 -3.21
N PRO A 378 11.98 23.89 -4.49
CA PRO A 378 11.10 24.42 -5.53
C PRO A 378 9.63 24.17 -5.19
N SER A 379 8.75 25.05 -5.65
CA SER A 379 7.30 24.98 -5.39
C SER A 379 6.62 23.70 -5.91
N TYR A 380 7.29 22.94 -6.78
CA TYR A 380 6.84 21.68 -7.36
C TYR A 380 7.56 20.44 -6.79
N HIS A 381 8.28 20.57 -5.68
CA HIS A 381 9.02 19.45 -5.10
C HIS A 381 8.08 18.39 -4.47
N PRO A 382 8.27 17.08 -4.72
CA PRO A 382 7.41 16.02 -4.20
C PRO A 382 7.27 16.00 -2.67
N ASP A 383 8.31 16.36 -1.93
CA ASP A 383 8.25 16.42 -0.45
C ASP A 383 7.25 17.45 0.07
N LEU A 384 7.03 18.54 -0.69
CA LEU A 384 6.02 19.54 -0.33
C LEU A 384 4.60 18.96 -0.52
N ALA A 385 4.40 18.16 -1.57
CA ALA A 385 3.14 17.44 -1.77
C ALA A 385 2.86 16.45 -0.63
N LYS A 386 3.88 15.70 -0.18
CA LYS A 386 3.75 14.79 0.97
C LYS A 386 3.31 15.52 2.25
N SER A 387 3.93 16.67 2.55
CA SER A 387 3.58 17.46 3.73
C SER A 387 2.18 18.07 3.63
N TYR A 388 1.79 18.60 2.46
CA TYR A 388 0.42 19.10 2.25
C TYR A 388 -0.63 18.00 2.37
N ARG A 389 -0.34 16.79 1.89
CA ARG A 389 -1.22 15.63 2.07
C ARG A 389 -1.44 15.32 3.55
N CYS A 390 -0.39 15.34 4.37
CA CYS A 390 -0.50 15.13 5.82
C CYS A 390 -1.37 16.21 6.49
N ILE A 391 -1.23 17.47 6.08
CA ILE A 391 -2.08 18.57 6.56
C ILE A 391 -3.54 18.35 6.14
N ALA A 392 -3.78 17.96 4.88
CA ALA A 392 -5.10 17.68 4.36
C ALA A 392 -5.80 16.54 5.13
N MET A 393 -5.07 15.46 5.43
CA MET A 393 -5.54 14.35 6.26
C MET A 393 -5.88 14.78 7.69
N ALA A 394 -5.07 15.65 8.30
CA ALA A 394 -5.34 16.17 9.64
C ALA A 394 -6.58 17.06 9.67
N TYR A 395 -6.77 17.92 8.66
CA TYR A 395 -8.00 18.71 8.52
C TYR A 395 -9.23 17.85 8.24
N HIS A 396 -9.10 16.75 7.48
CA HIS A 396 -10.17 15.79 7.25
C HIS A 396 -10.64 15.16 8.56
N LYS A 397 -9.72 14.70 9.42
CA LYS A 397 -10.07 14.15 10.74
C LYS A 397 -10.62 15.17 11.74
N LEU A 398 -10.34 16.46 11.54
CA LEU A 398 -10.97 17.57 12.27
C LEU A 398 -12.31 18.00 11.65
N GLU A 399 -12.81 17.28 10.64
CA GLU A 399 -14.05 17.58 9.91
C GLU A 399 -14.03 18.98 9.26
N ASN A 400 -12.84 19.55 9.04
CA ASN A 400 -12.65 20.79 8.28
C ASN A 400 -12.38 20.44 6.81
N PHE A 401 -13.42 19.95 6.14
CA PHE A 401 -13.32 19.45 4.78
C PHE A 401 -12.93 20.53 3.77
N ALA A 402 -13.33 21.78 3.96
CA ALA A 402 -12.95 22.89 3.09
C ALA A 402 -11.43 23.10 3.03
N LYS A 403 -10.76 23.17 4.20
CA LYS A 403 -9.30 23.24 4.25
C LYS A 403 -8.65 21.94 3.77
N SER A 404 -9.26 20.78 4.08
CA SER A 404 -8.76 19.50 3.60
C SER A 404 -8.67 19.46 2.07
N LEU A 405 -9.75 19.83 1.37
CA LEU A 405 -9.80 19.94 -0.08
C LEU A 405 -8.78 20.95 -0.63
N GLU A 406 -8.65 22.13 -0.02
CA GLU A 406 -7.65 23.13 -0.43
C GLU A 406 -6.22 22.56 -0.43
N TYR A 407 -5.86 21.79 0.60
CA TYR A 407 -4.53 21.17 0.69
C TYR A 407 -4.38 19.93 -0.20
N TYR A 408 -5.44 19.17 -0.46
CA TYR A 408 -5.41 18.10 -1.46
C TYR A 408 -5.25 18.65 -2.87
N ASP A 409 -5.92 19.75 -3.22
CA ASP A 409 -5.75 20.42 -4.52
C ASP A 409 -4.30 20.88 -4.70
N LYS A 410 -3.70 21.51 -3.69
CA LYS A 410 -2.26 21.87 -3.69
C LYS A 410 -1.36 20.64 -3.89
N THR A 411 -1.71 19.52 -3.26
CA THR A 411 -0.96 18.25 -3.39
C THR A 411 -1.03 17.73 -4.83
N ILE A 412 -2.23 17.65 -5.40
CA ILE A 412 -2.48 17.15 -6.76
C ILE A 412 -1.82 18.06 -7.80
N ASP A 413 -1.86 19.38 -7.62
CA ASP A 413 -1.22 20.35 -8.52
C ASP A 413 0.30 20.16 -8.58
N ILE A 414 0.95 19.89 -7.45
CA ILE A 414 2.38 19.59 -7.40
C ILE A 414 2.67 18.24 -8.06
N GLN A 415 1.88 17.21 -7.75
CA GLN A 415 2.07 15.87 -8.30
C GLN A 415 1.90 15.87 -9.84
N LYS A 416 0.88 16.55 -10.38
CA LYS A 416 0.68 16.69 -11.84
C LYS A 416 1.82 17.40 -12.56
N LYS A 417 2.56 18.29 -11.86
CA LYS A 417 3.72 19.01 -12.41
C LYS A 417 5.02 18.21 -12.29
N SER A 418 5.13 17.33 -11.30
CA SER A 418 6.37 16.61 -10.98
C SER A 418 6.40 15.15 -11.42
N LEU A 419 5.24 14.54 -11.66
CA LEU A 419 5.09 13.11 -11.96
C LEU A 419 4.43 12.88 -13.33
N PRO A 420 4.63 11.70 -13.93
CA PRO A 420 3.93 11.31 -15.16
C PRO A 420 2.39 11.35 -15.01
N PRO A 421 1.62 11.61 -16.08
CA PRO A 421 0.17 11.81 -16.01
C PRO A 421 -0.66 10.67 -15.41
N ASN A 422 -0.14 9.44 -15.36
CA ASN A 422 -0.80 8.24 -14.80
C ASN A 422 -0.09 7.69 -13.56
N HIS A 423 0.68 8.52 -12.84
CA HIS A 423 1.43 8.05 -11.68
C HIS A 423 0.50 7.63 -10.53
N PRO A 424 0.74 6.48 -9.86
CA PRO A 424 -0.12 5.97 -8.78
C PRO A 424 -0.37 6.97 -7.64
N GLU A 425 0.63 7.79 -7.29
CA GLU A 425 0.46 8.80 -6.24
C GLU A 425 -0.63 9.84 -6.53
N ILE A 426 -0.87 10.21 -7.81
CA ILE A 426 -1.95 11.13 -8.17
C ILE A 426 -3.30 10.44 -7.96
N ALA A 427 -3.41 9.16 -8.35
CA ALA A 427 -4.61 8.35 -8.14
C ALA A 427 -4.93 8.18 -6.65
N THR A 428 -3.91 7.99 -5.80
CA THR A 428 -4.08 7.93 -4.34
C THR A 428 -4.63 9.25 -3.79
N SER A 429 -4.06 10.40 -4.17
CA SER A 429 -4.56 11.71 -3.75
C SER A 429 -6.00 11.97 -4.21
N LEU A 430 -6.35 11.57 -5.43
CA LEU A 430 -7.72 11.67 -5.96
C LEU A 430 -8.70 10.76 -5.21
N ASN A 431 -8.32 9.54 -4.86
CA ASN A 431 -9.14 8.66 -4.04
C ASN A 431 -9.42 9.29 -2.67
N THR A 432 -8.40 9.85 -2.00
CA THR A 432 -8.62 10.49 -0.70
C THR A 432 -9.45 11.78 -0.80
N THR A 433 -9.33 12.52 -1.91
CA THR A 433 -10.23 13.65 -2.19
C THR A 433 -11.68 13.16 -2.40
N GLY A 434 -11.86 12.01 -3.06
CA GLY A 434 -13.14 11.33 -3.18
C GLY A 434 -13.73 10.94 -1.82
N GLU A 435 -12.90 10.44 -0.90
CA GLU A 435 -13.32 10.13 0.48
C GLU A 435 -13.79 11.37 1.22
N VAL A 436 -13.06 12.49 1.09
CA VAL A 436 -13.48 13.79 1.66
C VAL A 436 -14.84 14.19 1.11
N TYR A 437 -15.06 14.14 -0.21
CA TYR A 437 -16.36 14.47 -0.80
C TYR A 437 -17.48 13.50 -0.37
N ARG A 438 -17.19 12.21 -0.24
CA ARG A 438 -18.15 11.21 0.25
C ARG A 438 -18.57 11.53 1.69
N ASP A 439 -17.60 11.83 2.55
CA ASP A 439 -17.86 12.15 3.95
C ASP A 439 -18.58 13.50 4.09
N MET A 440 -18.40 14.43 3.14
CA MET A 440 -19.21 15.65 3.04
C MET A 440 -20.64 15.43 2.50
N GLY A 441 -20.95 14.25 1.98
CA GLY A 441 -22.21 13.94 1.30
C GLY A 441 -22.32 14.44 -0.15
N ASP A 442 -21.25 14.97 -0.75
CA ASP A 442 -21.21 15.33 -2.18
C ASP A 442 -20.80 14.11 -3.01
N TYR A 443 -21.73 13.15 -3.11
CA TYR A 443 -21.50 11.86 -3.74
C TYR A 443 -21.16 11.96 -5.23
N LEU A 444 -21.67 12.96 -5.94
CA LEU A 444 -21.37 13.16 -7.37
C LEU A 444 -19.92 13.56 -7.60
N LYS A 445 -19.37 14.46 -6.78
CA LYS A 445 -17.94 14.79 -6.85
C LYS A 445 -17.07 13.63 -6.39
N ALA A 446 -17.49 12.90 -5.35
CA ALA A 446 -16.80 11.69 -4.91
C ALA A 446 -16.65 10.67 -6.04
N LEU A 447 -17.74 10.35 -6.77
CA LEU A 447 -17.70 9.47 -7.93
C LEU A 447 -16.78 9.98 -9.04
N SER A 448 -16.80 11.28 -9.32
CA SER A 448 -15.90 11.88 -10.32
C SER A 448 -14.43 11.67 -9.96
N CYS A 449 -14.07 11.89 -8.69
CA CYS A 449 -12.71 11.67 -8.19
C CYS A 449 -12.31 10.19 -8.26
N TYR A 450 -13.16 9.27 -7.79
CA TYR A 450 -12.88 7.84 -7.82
C TYR A 450 -12.76 7.30 -9.25
N LYS A 451 -13.61 7.77 -10.17
CA LYS A 451 -13.54 7.37 -11.58
C LYS A 451 -12.24 7.83 -12.23
N GLN A 452 -11.81 9.07 -11.99
CA GLN A 452 -10.52 9.57 -12.49
C GLN A 452 -9.36 8.75 -11.93
N ALA A 453 -9.36 8.46 -10.63
CA ALA A 453 -8.33 7.63 -10.01
C ALA A 453 -8.30 6.21 -10.58
N LEU A 454 -9.47 5.59 -10.82
CA LEU A 454 -9.59 4.27 -11.43
C LEU A 454 -9.05 4.27 -12.87
N GLU A 455 -9.44 5.23 -13.70
CA GLU A 455 -8.97 5.35 -15.08
C GLU A 455 -7.44 5.53 -15.17
N MET A 456 -6.83 6.17 -14.17
CA MET A 456 -5.37 6.31 -14.08
C MET A 456 -4.69 4.98 -13.72
N LYS A 457 -5.24 4.26 -12.73
CA LYS A 457 -4.73 2.94 -12.31
C LYS A 457 -4.89 1.88 -13.41
N GLU A 458 -6.02 1.85 -14.11
CA GLU A 458 -6.27 0.90 -15.21
C GLU A 458 -5.32 1.10 -16.41
N LYS A 459 -4.75 2.30 -16.58
CA LYS A 459 -3.74 2.57 -17.62
C LYS A 459 -2.32 2.15 -17.22
N SER A 460 -2.02 2.06 -15.93
CA SER A 460 -0.69 1.73 -15.43
C SER A 460 -0.56 0.30 -14.94
N LEU A 461 -1.67 -0.33 -14.55
CA LEU A 461 -1.74 -1.65 -13.94
C LEU A 461 -2.49 -2.64 -14.84
N SER A 462 -2.29 -3.94 -14.58
CA SER A 462 -3.08 -4.97 -15.24
C SER A 462 -4.53 -4.95 -14.74
N SER A 463 -5.48 -5.42 -15.54
CA SER A 463 -6.91 -5.44 -15.17
C SER A 463 -7.25 -6.37 -14.00
N SER A 464 -6.29 -7.16 -13.50
CA SER A 464 -6.44 -8.00 -12.31
C SER A 464 -5.62 -7.50 -11.12
N ASP A 465 -5.08 -6.27 -11.16
CA ASP A 465 -4.23 -5.78 -10.08
C ASP A 465 -5.02 -5.54 -8.77
N PRO A 466 -4.55 -6.07 -7.61
CA PRO A 466 -5.18 -5.84 -6.30
C PRO A 466 -5.36 -4.36 -5.93
N GLU A 467 -4.56 -3.43 -6.47
CA GLU A 467 -4.71 -1.99 -6.19
C GLU A 467 -6.02 -1.39 -6.74
N LEU A 468 -6.69 -2.07 -7.67
CA LEU A 468 -7.99 -1.66 -8.23
C LEU A 468 -9.15 -1.94 -7.27
N VAL A 469 -9.00 -2.91 -6.36
CA VAL A 469 -10.04 -3.38 -5.44
C VAL A 469 -10.58 -2.23 -4.57
N SER A 470 -9.69 -1.42 -4.00
CA SER A 470 -10.09 -0.30 -3.14
C SER A 470 -10.89 0.75 -3.90
N SER A 471 -10.51 1.05 -5.15
CA SER A 471 -11.23 1.99 -6.00
C SER A 471 -12.62 1.49 -6.37
N TYR A 472 -12.76 0.21 -6.74
CA TYR A 472 -14.07 -0.40 -6.99
C TYR A 472 -14.94 -0.44 -5.72
N ALA A 473 -14.38 -0.79 -4.56
CA ALA A 473 -15.11 -0.78 -3.29
C ALA A 473 -15.60 0.63 -2.91
N SER A 474 -14.76 1.67 -3.02
CA SER A 474 -15.16 3.05 -2.74
C SER A 474 -16.24 3.55 -3.70
N MET A 475 -16.18 3.18 -4.98
CA MET A 475 -17.26 3.46 -5.93
C MET A 475 -18.55 2.72 -5.55
N GLY A 476 -18.44 1.47 -5.12
CA GLY A 476 -19.56 0.68 -4.60
C GLY A 476 -20.24 1.38 -3.42
N ASP A 477 -19.45 1.85 -2.44
CA ASP A 477 -19.95 2.53 -1.25
C ASP A 477 -20.74 3.79 -1.60
N VAL A 478 -20.21 4.62 -2.52
CA VAL A 478 -20.89 5.86 -2.92
C VAL A 478 -22.17 5.57 -3.70
N ASN A 479 -22.15 4.61 -4.62
CA ASN A 479 -23.36 4.23 -5.37
C ASN A 479 -24.42 3.64 -4.44
N LEU A 480 -24.02 2.85 -3.42
CA LEU A 480 -24.91 2.35 -2.38
C LEU A 480 -25.58 3.50 -1.60
N LYS A 481 -24.80 4.52 -1.21
CA LYS A 481 -25.32 5.74 -0.54
C LYS A 481 -26.21 6.60 -1.44
N MET A 482 -25.98 6.58 -2.74
CA MET A 482 -26.82 7.24 -3.74
C MET A 482 -28.08 6.46 -4.11
N GLY A 483 -28.26 5.24 -3.60
CA GLY A 483 -29.41 4.38 -3.94
C GLY A 483 -29.31 3.72 -5.32
N ASP A 484 -28.17 3.82 -6.03
CA ASP A 484 -27.93 3.06 -7.25
C ASP A 484 -27.34 1.69 -6.92
N TYR A 485 -28.23 0.81 -6.44
CA TYR A 485 -27.86 -0.52 -5.99
C TYR A 485 -27.31 -1.40 -7.13
N SER A 486 -27.72 -1.14 -8.38
CA SER A 486 -27.29 -1.92 -9.54
C SER A 486 -25.81 -1.69 -9.85
N THR A 487 -25.39 -0.42 -9.87
CA THR A 487 -24.01 -0.04 -10.10
C THR A 487 -23.13 -0.39 -8.90
N ALA A 488 -23.65 -0.25 -7.68
CA ALA A 488 -22.96 -0.68 -6.46
C ALA A 488 -22.65 -2.19 -6.49
N LEU A 489 -23.63 -3.02 -6.85
CA LEU A 489 -23.45 -4.47 -6.97
C LEU A 489 -22.36 -4.80 -8.01
N SER A 490 -22.42 -4.20 -9.21
CA SER A 490 -21.43 -4.42 -10.26
C SER A 490 -20.01 -4.03 -9.83
N CYS A 491 -19.86 -2.93 -9.07
CA CYS A 491 -18.57 -2.51 -8.52
C CYS A 491 -18.02 -3.53 -7.51
N TYR A 492 -18.84 -4.01 -6.56
CA TYR A 492 -18.39 -5.00 -5.59
C TYR A 492 -18.13 -6.37 -6.21
N GLU A 493 -18.90 -6.80 -7.20
CA GLU A 493 -18.66 -8.03 -7.96
C GLU A 493 -17.27 -8.00 -8.63
N LYS A 494 -16.92 -6.89 -9.29
CA LYS A 494 -15.57 -6.71 -9.87
C LYS A 494 -14.48 -6.72 -8.80
N ALA A 495 -14.69 -6.06 -7.67
CA ALA A 495 -13.73 -6.07 -6.57
C ALA A 495 -13.52 -7.49 -6.03
N MET A 496 -14.60 -8.27 -5.90
CA MET A 496 -14.58 -9.65 -5.42
C MET A 496 -13.88 -10.59 -6.42
N GLU A 497 -14.13 -10.46 -7.72
CA GLU A 497 -13.46 -11.24 -8.76
C GLU A 497 -11.93 -11.07 -8.71
N ILE A 498 -11.47 -9.83 -8.52
CA ILE A 498 -10.04 -9.54 -8.38
C ILE A 498 -9.50 -10.17 -7.10
N GLN A 499 -10.19 -10.03 -5.96
CA GLN A 499 -9.73 -10.58 -4.69
C GLN A 499 -9.64 -12.12 -4.70
N GLU A 500 -10.63 -12.82 -5.28
CA GLU A 500 -10.68 -14.28 -5.35
C GLU A 500 -9.52 -14.89 -6.17
N LYS A 501 -8.90 -14.13 -7.07
CA LYS A 501 -7.69 -14.55 -7.80
C LYS A 501 -6.41 -14.56 -6.96
N TYR A 502 -6.30 -13.65 -5.98
CA TYR A 502 -5.05 -13.42 -5.25
C TYR A 502 -5.07 -13.95 -3.82
N PHE A 503 -6.25 -14.00 -3.22
CA PHE A 503 -6.41 -14.39 -1.82
C PHE A 503 -7.10 -15.75 -1.70
N PRO A 504 -6.68 -16.60 -0.75
CA PRO A 504 -7.37 -17.84 -0.48
C PRO A 504 -8.80 -17.57 0.02
N PRO A 505 -9.75 -18.51 -0.16
CA PRO A 505 -11.17 -18.30 0.18
C PRO A 505 -11.44 -17.87 1.63
N ASN A 506 -10.56 -18.21 2.57
CA ASN A 506 -10.70 -17.87 3.99
C ASN A 506 -9.95 -16.59 4.39
N HIS A 507 -9.55 -15.75 3.43
CA HIS A 507 -8.82 -14.51 3.71
C HIS A 507 -9.78 -13.40 4.21
N PRO A 508 -9.40 -12.57 5.21
CA PRO A 508 -10.25 -11.52 5.76
C PRO A 508 -10.85 -10.57 4.70
N VAL A 509 -10.07 -10.27 3.67
CA VAL A 509 -10.49 -9.39 2.55
C VAL A 509 -11.72 -9.96 1.81
N VAL A 510 -11.81 -11.28 1.65
CA VAL A 510 -12.97 -11.95 1.02
C VAL A 510 -14.21 -11.81 1.91
N ALA A 511 -14.02 -11.86 3.24
CA ALA A 511 -15.11 -11.67 4.19
C ALA A 511 -15.65 -10.24 4.16
N SER A 512 -14.78 -9.21 4.09
CA SER A 512 -15.21 -7.82 3.92
C SER A 512 -16.01 -7.61 2.62
N ALA A 513 -15.62 -8.26 1.51
CA ALA A 513 -16.39 -8.21 0.27
C ALA A 513 -17.77 -8.87 0.40
N CYS A 514 -17.85 -10.03 1.07
CA CYS A 514 -19.13 -10.67 1.38
C CYS A 514 -20.03 -9.74 2.21
N MET A 515 -19.48 -9.04 3.20
CA MET A 515 -20.23 -8.07 3.99
C MET A 515 -20.79 -6.92 3.12
N ASN A 516 -19.99 -6.38 2.20
CA ASN A 516 -20.44 -5.33 1.29
C ASN A 516 -21.57 -5.80 0.35
N MET A 517 -21.44 -7.02 -0.21
CA MET A 517 -22.51 -7.65 -1.00
C MET A 517 -23.79 -7.83 -0.18
N GLY A 518 -23.66 -8.28 1.07
CA GLY A 518 -24.78 -8.39 2.01
C GLY A 518 -25.47 -7.05 2.25
N ASN A 519 -24.71 -5.96 2.41
CA ASN A 519 -25.25 -4.62 2.61
C ASN A 519 -26.06 -4.14 1.40
N VAL A 520 -25.57 -4.33 0.17
CA VAL A 520 -26.31 -3.97 -1.05
C VAL A 520 -27.63 -4.75 -1.13
N HIS A 521 -27.58 -6.07 -0.95
CA HIS A 521 -28.79 -6.89 -0.99
C HIS A 521 -29.77 -6.55 0.12
N CYS A 522 -29.30 -6.14 1.30
CA CYS A 522 -30.14 -5.66 2.39
C CYS A 522 -30.87 -4.37 2.00
N CYS A 523 -30.17 -3.41 1.39
CA CYS A 523 -30.77 -2.16 0.89
C CYS A 523 -31.77 -2.40 -0.25
N MET A 524 -31.53 -3.41 -1.10
CA MET A 524 -32.48 -3.81 -2.15
C MET A 524 -33.73 -4.53 -1.61
N GLY A 525 -33.76 -4.92 -0.33
CA GLY A 525 -34.84 -5.73 0.24
C GLY A 525 -34.71 -7.24 -0.02
N ASN A 526 -33.60 -7.69 -0.61
CA ASN A 526 -33.29 -9.10 -0.87
C ASN A 526 -32.69 -9.76 0.39
N TYR A 527 -33.48 -9.77 1.48
CA TYR A 527 -33.00 -10.13 2.83
C TYR A 527 -32.43 -11.55 2.93
N SER A 528 -33.01 -12.54 2.23
CA SER A 528 -32.49 -13.91 2.24
C SER A 528 -31.10 -14.03 1.64
N ILE A 529 -30.83 -13.33 0.54
CA ILE A 529 -29.52 -13.29 -0.11
C ILE A 529 -28.52 -12.55 0.79
N ALA A 530 -28.93 -11.43 1.39
CA ALA A 530 -28.09 -10.68 2.31
C ALA A 530 -27.64 -11.51 3.53
N ILE A 531 -28.56 -12.27 4.15
CA ILE A 531 -28.22 -13.20 5.25
C ILE A 531 -27.14 -14.20 4.81
N SER A 532 -27.29 -14.82 3.63
CA SER A 532 -26.31 -15.82 3.15
C SER A 532 -24.90 -15.24 2.99
N PHE A 533 -24.79 -13.98 2.55
CA PHE A 533 -23.49 -13.30 2.44
C PHE A 533 -22.90 -12.95 3.80
N TYR A 534 -23.72 -12.50 4.76
CA TYR A 534 -23.25 -12.24 6.12
C TYR A 534 -22.83 -13.53 6.84
N GLU A 535 -23.57 -14.62 6.68
CA GLU A 535 -23.20 -15.94 7.23
C GLU A 535 -21.87 -16.44 6.64
N LYS A 536 -21.66 -16.26 5.33
CA LYS A 536 -20.38 -16.58 4.69
C LYS A 536 -19.23 -15.72 5.24
N SER A 537 -19.46 -14.43 5.49
CA SER A 537 -18.47 -13.54 6.12
C SER A 537 -18.13 -13.99 7.54
N ILE A 538 -19.14 -14.38 8.34
CA ILE A 538 -18.97 -14.89 9.70
C ILE A 538 -18.14 -16.19 9.68
N GLU A 539 -18.49 -17.13 8.81
CA GLU A 539 -17.77 -18.41 8.68
C GLU A 539 -16.28 -18.19 8.36
N ILE A 540 -15.95 -17.20 7.52
CA ILE A 540 -14.56 -16.86 7.20
C ILE A 540 -13.86 -16.27 8.44
N HIS A 541 -14.48 -15.31 9.13
CA HIS A 541 -13.90 -14.69 10.33
C HIS A 541 -13.68 -15.68 11.47
N GLU A 542 -14.58 -16.65 11.65
CA GLU A 542 -14.45 -17.70 12.68
C GLU A 542 -13.32 -18.69 12.39
N LYS A 543 -12.97 -18.91 11.11
CA LYS A 543 -11.87 -19.80 10.71
C LYS A 543 -10.47 -19.19 10.87
N ILE A 544 -10.36 -17.88 11.08
CA ILE A 544 -9.07 -17.19 11.22
C ILE A 544 -8.57 -17.32 12.68
N LEU A 545 -7.29 -17.67 12.86
CA LEU A 545 -6.67 -18.00 14.17
C LEU A 545 -6.78 -16.87 15.21
N THR A 546 -6.91 -15.62 14.74
CA THR A 546 -7.22 -14.42 15.53
C THR A 546 -8.36 -13.67 14.85
N PRO A 547 -9.63 -13.99 15.14
CA PRO A 547 -10.76 -13.30 14.53
C PRO A 547 -10.72 -11.81 14.89
N ASN A 548 -10.87 -10.93 13.89
CA ASN A 548 -11.12 -9.52 14.19
C ASN A 548 -12.53 -9.41 14.80
N GLN A 549 -12.58 -9.29 16.13
CA GLN A 549 -13.82 -9.23 16.90
C GLN A 549 -14.71 -8.07 16.44
N HIS A 550 -14.13 -6.96 15.98
CA HIS A 550 -14.87 -5.81 15.44
C HIS A 550 -15.69 -6.19 14.19
N ASP A 551 -15.09 -6.92 13.25
CA ASP A 551 -15.73 -7.28 11.99
C ASP A 551 -16.81 -8.34 12.20
N LEU A 552 -16.58 -9.25 13.14
CA LEU A 552 -17.58 -10.23 13.57
C LEU A 552 -18.81 -9.54 14.19
N VAL A 553 -18.59 -8.59 15.11
CA VAL A 553 -19.68 -7.80 15.71
C VAL A 553 -20.43 -7.00 14.64
N SER A 554 -19.72 -6.43 13.67
CA SER A 554 -20.32 -5.68 12.55
C SER A 554 -21.23 -6.57 11.69
N CYS A 555 -20.81 -7.81 11.39
CA CYS A 555 -21.63 -8.76 10.63
C CYS A 555 -22.90 -9.14 11.40
N TYR A 556 -22.79 -9.51 12.68
CA TYR A 556 -23.96 -9.81 13.51
C TYR A 556 -24.88 -8.60 13.68
N TYR A 557 -24.33 -7.40 13.86
CA TYR A 557 -25.12 -6.18 13.93
C TYR A 557 -25.95 -5.97 12.66
N ASN A 558 -25.33 -6.13 11.48
CA ASN A 558 -26.03 -6.00 10.19
C ASN A 558 -27.15 -7.03 10.04
N ILE A 559 -26.95 -8.27 10.50
CA ILE A 559 -28.01 -9.29 10.57
C ILE A 559 -29.12 -8.86 11.54
N GLY A 560 -28.78 -8.28 12.69
CA GLY A 560 -29.74 -7.74 13.65
C GLY A 560 -30.61 -6.62 13.05
N ILE A 561 -30.00 -5.68 12.34
CA ILE A 561 -30.71 -4.61 11.61
C ILE A 561 -31.56 -5.17 10.47
N LEU A 562 -31.07 -6.20 9.78
CA LEU A 562 -31.84 -6.88 8.73
C LEU A 562 -33.10 -7.54 9.31
N TYR A 563 -33.00 -8.27 10.41
CA TYR A 563 -34.18 -8.83 11.10
C TYR A 563 -35.15 -7.75 11.59
N HIS A 564 -34.62 -6.61 12.06
CA HIS A 564 -35.42 -5.45 12.41
C HIS A 564 -36.19 -4.91 11.19
N ASN A 565 -35.55 -4.77 10.04
CA ASN A 565 -36.17 -4.29 8.80
C ASN A 565 -37.23 -5.28 8.27
N MET A 566 -37.05 -6.58 8.51
CA MET A 566 -38.07 -7.62 8.24
C MET A 566 -39.26 -7.60 9.22
N GLY A 567 -39.19 -6.81 10.30
CA GLY A 567 -40.18 -6.81 11.38
C GLY A 567 -40.04 -7.98 12.37
N ASN A 568 -39.00 -8.81 12.26
CA ASN A 568 -38.73 -9.88 13.22
C ASN A 568 -37.90 -9.37 14.39
N TYR A 569 -38.56 -8.62 15.29
CA TYR A 569 -37.89 -8.00 16.43
C TYR A 569 -37.29 -9.00 17.42
N THR A 570 -37.88 -10.19 17.55
CA THR A 570 -37.35 -11.23 18.47
C THR A 570 -35.98 -11.76 18.03
N ALA A 571 -35.82 -12.05 16.73
CA ALA A 571 -34.54 -12.45 16.17
C ALA A 571 -33.53 -11.30 16.21
N ALA A 572 -33.97 -10.07 15.89
CA ALA A 572 -33.12 -8.87 15.96
C ALA A 572 -32.53 -8.67 17.37
N LEU A 573 -33.37 -8.75 18.42
CA LEU A 573 -32.91 -8.64 19.80
C LEU A 573 -31.97 -9.76 20.20
N SER A 574 -32.22 -10.99 19.75
CA SER A 574 -31.35 -12.14 20.03
C SER A 574 -29.94 -11.93 19.46
N VAL A 575 -29.85 -11.52 18.19
CA VAL A 575 -28.57 -11.31 17.51
C VAL A 575 -27.82 -10.09 18.08
N LEU A 576 -28.52 -8.97 18.34
CA LEU A 576 -27.89 -7.79 18.93
C LEU A 576 -27.41 -8.02 20.37
N LYS A 577 -28.07 -8.88 21.15
CA LYS A 577 -27.55 -9.32 22.46
C LYS A 577 -26.29 -10.17 22.31
N HIS A 578 -26.25 -11.04 21.30
CA HIS A 578 -25.06 -11.81 21.00
C HIS A 578 -23.85 -10.93 20.63
N CYS A 579 -24.06 -9.81 19.92
CA CYS A 579 -23.00 -8.81 19.70
C CYS A 579 -22.37 -8.30 21.01
N LEU A 580 -23.18 -8.09 22.06
CA LEU A 580 -22.69 -7.65 23.37
C LEU A 580 -21.88 -8.76 24.06
N GLU A 581 -22.33 -10.01 23.95
CA GLU A 581 -21.61 -11.17 24.51
C GLU A 581 -20.23 -11.34 23.88
N ILE A 582 -20.12 -11.20 22.56
CA ILE A 582 -18.84 -11.20 21.84
C ILE A 582 -17.94 -10.09 22.37
N GLN A 583 -18.47 -8.87 22.49
CA GLN A 583 -17.72 -7.72 22.99
C GLN A 583 -17.29 -7.87 24.46
N ASP A 584 -18.07 -8.56 25.30
CA ASP A 584 -17.73 -8.86 26.68
C ASP A 584 -16.54 -9.83 26.79
N THR A 585 -16.37 -10.72 25.79
CA THR A 585 -15.23 -11.64 25.70
C THR A 585 -13.96 -11.01 25.11
N SER A 586 -14.06 -9.82 24.51
CA SER A 586 -12.93 -9.11 23.90
C SER A 586 -11.99 -8.50 24.95
N LEU A 587 -10.67 -8.69 24.76
CA LEU A 587 -9.63 -8.08 25.59
C LEU A 587 -9.62 -6.54 25.51
N ALA A 588 -10.03 -5.97 24.38
CA ALA A 588 -9.89 -4.54 24.10
C ALA A 588 -11.09 -3.68 24.56
N LYS A 589 -12.20 -4.31 25.00
CA LYS A 589 -13.46 -3.66 25.47
C LYS A 589 -13.71 -2.28 24.85
N GLU A 590 -13.73 -2.21 23.53
CA GLU A 590 -13.92 -0.97 22.80
C GLU A 590 -15.28 -0.36 23.13
N GLN A 591 -15.28 0.79 23.81
CA GLN A 591 -16.51 1.41 24.32
C GLN A 591 -17.43 1.88 23.18
N LEU A 592 -16.88 2.35 22.06
CA LEU A 592 -17.68 2.83 20.93
C LEU A 592 -18.53 1.72 20.27
N ILE A 593 -18.05 0.46 20.28
CA ILE A 593 -18.84 -0.68 19.81
C ILE A 593 -20.09 -0.88 20.68
N TYR A 594 -19.97 -0.75 22.00
CA TYR A 594 -21.13 -0.82 22.90
C TYR A 594 -22.15 0.28 22.59
N ALA A 595 -21.70 1.51 22.32
CA ALA A 595 -22.60 2.60 21.95
C ALA A 595 -23.38 2.27 20.67
N PHE A 596 -22.70 1.71 19.66
CA PHE A 596 -23.32 1.32 18.39
C PHE A 596 -24.38 0.22 18.57
N VAL A 597 -24.06 -0.83 19.33
CA VAL A 597 -24.99 -1.94 19.59
C VAL A 597 -26.16 -1.51 20.49
N TYR A 598 -25.90 -0.71 21.53
CA TYR A 598 -26.97 -0.14 22.37
C TYR A 598 -27.90 0.77 21.58
N HIS A 599 -27.38 1.58 20.66
CA HIS A 599 -28.21 2.39 19.78
C HIS A 599 -29.11 1.50 18.91
N GLY A 600 -28.56 0.42 18.34
CA GLY A 600 -29.34 -0.58 17.58
C GLY A 600 -30.45 -1.23 18.40
N LEU A 601 -30.16 -1.65 19.64
CA LEU A 601 -31.16 -2.19 20.56
C LEU A 601 -32.25 -1.16 20.88
N GLY A 602 -31.87 0.09 21.11
CA GLY A 602 -32.81 1.22 21.28
C GLY A 602 -33.79 1.31 20.12
N ARG A 603 -33.28 1.30 18.87
CA ARG A 603 -34.12 1.33 17.67
C ARG A 603 -35.10 0.17 17.58
N VAL A 604 -34.68 -1.04 17.94
CA VAL A 604 -35.58 -2.22 17.93
C VAL A 604 -36.70 -2.06 18.97
N TYR A 605 -36.37 -1.66 20.20
CA TYR A 605 -37.38 -1.42 21.24
C TYR A 605 -38.31 -0.25 20.90
N GLN A 606 -37.81 0.80 20.25
CA GLN A 606 -38.62 1.90 19.71
C GLN A 606 -39.65 1.39 18.69
N SER A 607 -39.24 0.55 17.73
CA SER A 607 -40.14 -0.05 16.74
C SER A 607 -41.17 -1.01 17.36
N MET A 608 -40.85 -1.62 18.50
CA MET A 608 -41.79 -2.41 19.31
C MET A 608 -42.71 -1.55 20.19
N ASN A 609 -42.56 -0.23 20.16
CA ASN A 609 -43.26 0.74 21.00
C ASN A 609 -42.95 0.63 22.52
N ASP A 610 -41.86 -0.06 22.90
CA ASP A 610 -41.33 -0.07 24.27
C ASP A 610 -40.39 1.14 24.47
N CYS A 611 -41.02 2.30 24.66
CA CYS A 611 -40.32 3.57 24.85
C CYS A 611 -39.44 3.58 26.11
N THR A 612 -39.81 2.84 27.15
CA THR A 612 -39.07 2.80 28.42
C THR A 612 -37.71 2.11 28.29
N THR A 613 -37.70 0.92 27.67
CA THR A 613 -36.47 0.18 27.45
C THR A 613 -35.62 0.86 26.36
N SER A 614 -36.25 1.39 25.32
CA SER A 614 -35.58 2.17 24.28
C SER A 614 -34.82 3.37 24.87
N MET A 615 -35.47 4.16 25.73
CA MET A 615 -34.84 5.31 26.39
C MET A 615 -33.62 4.91 27.21
N THR A 616 -33.71 3.78 27.92
CA THR A 616 -32.59 3.27 28.73
C THR A 616 -31.37 2.96 27.86
N PHE A 617 -31.56 2.34 26.70
CA PHE A 617 -30.45 2.05 25.78
C PHE A 617 -29.90 3.31 25.10
N TYR A 618 -30.73 4.27 24.73
CA TYR A 618 -30.26 5.54 24.20
C TYR A 618 -29.48 6.36 25.24
N GLN A 619 -29.88 6.33 26.52
CA GLN A 619 -29.11 6.96 27.60
C GLN A 619 -27.74 6.30 27.81
N LYS A 620 -27.66 4.96 27.76
CA LYS A 620 -26.37 4.25 27.79
C LYS A 620 -25.48 4.62 26.61
N THR A 621 -26.07 4.71 25.43
CA THR A 621 -25.39 5.15 24.20
C THR A 621 -24.84 6.56 24.35
N LEU A 622 -25.65 7.49 24.85
CA LEU A 622 -25.29 8.89 25.05
C LEU A 622 -24.12 9.03 26.03
N ALA A 623 -24.18 8.34 27.17
CA ALA A 623 -23.13 8.40 28.20
C ALA A 623 -21.75 7.98 27.65
N ILE A 624 -21.71 6.93 26.81
CA ILE A 624 -20.47 6.50 26.18
C ILE A 624 -19.99 7.55 25.17
N ARG A 625 -20.88 8.00 24.27
CA ARG A 625 -20.54 8.98 23.24
C ARG A 625 -20.06 10.30 23.82
N GLU A 626 -20.68 10.81 24.89
CA GLU A 626 -20.25 12.04 25.58
C GLU A 626 -18.88 11.92 26.24
N SER A 627 -18.51 10.72 26.70
CA SER A 627 -17.21 10.47 27.34
C SER A 627 -16.05 10.30 26.34
N MET A 628 -16.34 9.85 25.12
CA MET A 628 -15.33 9.43 24.14
C MET A 628 -15.23 10.37 22.93
N LEU A 629 -16.30 11.07 22.59
CA LEU A 629 -16.39 11.91 21.39
C LEU A 629 -16.32 13.39 21.74
N SER A 630 -15.94 14.21 20.77
CA SER A 630 -16.01 15.67 20.92
C SER A 630 -17.47 16.11 21.04
N SER A 631 -17.74 17.23 21.72
CA SER A 631 -19.09 17.76 21.91
C SER A 631 -19.82 18.14 20.62
N LYS A 632 -19.13 18.13 19.48
CA LYS A 632 -19.66 18.43 18.15
C LYS A 632 -19.80 17.21 17.26
N HIS A 633 -19.52 16.01 17.77
CA HIS A 633 -19.49 14.82 16.93
C HIS A 633 -20.89 14.44 16.43
N PRO A 634 -21.08 14.10 15.14
CA PRO A 634 -22.35 13.70 14.52
C PRO A 634 -23.15 12.63 15.28
N ASP A 635 -22.46 11.58 15.75
CA ASP A 635 -23.05 10.54 16.59
C ASP A 635 -23.77 11.03 17.86
N LEU A 636 -23.38 12.17 18.43
CA LEU A 636 -24.11 12.77 19.54
C LEU A 636 -25.45 13.34 19.06
N ALA A 637 -25.46 14.02 17.90
CA ALA A 637 -26.68 14.53 17.29
C ALA A 637 -27.67 13.41 16.97
N THR A 638 -27.20 12.28 16.40
CA THR A 638 -28.09 11.13 16.11
C THR A 638 -28.70 10.54 17.38
N THR A 639 -27.95 10.49 18.48
CA THR A 639 -28.46 10.02 19.79
C THR A 639 -29.49 10.98 20.37
N TYR A 640 -29.22 12.29 20.37
CA TYR A 640 -30.17 13.28 20.83
C TYR A 640 -31.44 13.30 19.98
N ASN A 641 -31.33 13.13 18.66
CA ASN A 641 -32.49 13.04 17.78
C ASN A 641 -33.36 11.82 18.13
N SER A 642 -32.73 10.65 18.34
CA SER A 642 -33.43 9.42 18.71
C SER A 642 -34.11 9.54 20.08
N ILE A 643 -33.47 10.21 21.05
CA ILE A 643 -34.09 10.53 22.35
C ILE A 643 -35.29 11.48 22.17
N GLY A 644 -35.16 12.48 21.28
CA GLY A 644 -36.26 13.36 20.90
C GLY A 644 -37.45 12.58 20.33
N ASP A 645 -37.20 11.61 19.45
CA ASP A 645 -38.24 10.75 18.88
C ASP A 645 -38.98 9.92 19.95
N ILE A 646 -38.28 9.44 20.99
CA ILE A 646 -38.92 8.77 22.13
C ILE A 646 -39.81 9.73 22.94
N HIS A 647 -39.35 10.96 23.18
CA HIS A 647 -40.18 11.97 23.83
C HIS A 647 -41.42 12.34 23.00
N ARG A 648 -41.30 12.37 21.67
CA ARG A 648 -42.44 12.56 20.76
C ARG A 648 -43.42 11.40 20.89
N LEU A 649 -42.96 10.16 20.78
CA LEU A 649 -43.81 8.95 20.89
C LEU A 649 -44.51 8.84 22.26
N THR A 650 -43.95 9.41 23.31
CA THR A 650 -44.55 9.47 24.65
C THR A 650 -45.44 10.70 24.89
N GLY A 651 -45.63 11.56 23.88
CA GLY A 651 -46.47 12.76 23.92
C GLY A 651 -45.84 13.97 24.63
N GLN A 652 -44.54 13.90 24.96
CA GLN A 652 -43.80 14.98 25.61
C GLN A 652 -43.17 15.93 24.58
N TYR A 653 -44.02 16.55 23.75
CA TYR A 653 -43.57 17.26 22.54
C TYR A 653 -42.59 18.41 22.81
N GLU A 654 -42.76 19.20 23.87
CA GLU A 654 -41.83 20.28 24.21
C GLU A 654 -40.42 19.74 24.53
N LEU A 655 -40.35 18.61 25.21
CA LEU A 655 -39.08 17.96 25.53
C LEU A 655 -38.47 17.37 24.26
N ALA A 656 -39.28 16.75 23.39
CA ALA A 656 -38.85 16.27 22.08
C ALA A 656 -38.22 17.39 21.24
N LEU A 657 -38.91 18.53 21.09
CA LEU A 657 -38.39 19.71 20.39
C LEU A 657 -37.07 20.21 20.99
N SER A 658 -36.92 20.18 22.31
CA SER A 658 -35.67 20.59 22.96
C SER A 658 -34.49 19.68 22.60
N PHE A 659 -34.71 18.37 22.51
CA PHE A 659 -33.67 17.40 22.12
C PHE A 659 -33.37 17.45 20.62
N HIS A 660 -34.39 17.59 19.77
CA HIS A 660 -34.18 17.80 18.34
C HIS A 660 -33.43 19.10 18.06
N ARG A 661 -33.70 20.19 18.79
CA ARG A 661 -32.92 21.44 18.67
C ARG A 661 -31.47 21.29 19.12
N LYS A 662 -31.20 20.49 20.16
CA LYS A 662 -29.81 20.17 20.55
C LYS A 662 -29.09 19.37 19.46
N ALA A 663 -29.77 18.37 18.88
CA ALA A 663 -29.23 17.63 17.74
C ALA A 663 -28.95 18.57 16.55
N LEU A 664 -29.88 19.50 16.28
CA LEU A 664 -29.74 20.48 15.21
C LEU A 664 -28.58 21.43 15.46
N ASP A 665 -28.38 21.95 16.67
CA ASP A 665 -27.26 22.84 17.00
C ASP A 665 -25.91 22.15 16.79
N ILE A 666 -25.79 20.86 17.16
CA ILE A 666 -24.59 20.08 16.87
C ILE A 666 -24.38 19.97 15.35
N GLN A 667 -25.46 19.71 14.61
CA GLN A 667 -25.41 19.44 13.18
C GLN A 667 -25.19 20.69 12.32
N GLU A 668 -25.78 21.84 12.67
CA GLU A 668 -25.58 23.13 11.97
C GLU A 668 -24.18 23.70 12.23
N ASN A 669 -23.60 23.39 13.39
CA ASN A 669 -22.21 23.74 13.71
C ASN A 669 -21.18 22.74 13.15
N ALA A 670 -21.63 21.57 12.66
CA ALA A 670 -20.82 20.61 11.92
C ALA A 670 -20.90 20.92 10.42
N VAL A 671 -19.78 21.35 9.83
CA VAL A 671 -19.75 22.02 8.51
C VAL A 671 -20.31 21.18 7.35
N CYS A 672 -20.44 19.85 7.48
CA CYS A 672 -20.71 18.98 6.33
C CYS A 672 -21.65 17.81 6.62
N ASN A 673 -22.75 18.09 7.29
CA ASN A 673 -23.64 17.04 7.78
C ASN A 673 -25.10 17.26 7.34
N GLU A 674 -25.25 17.96 6.19
CA GLU A 674 -26.52 18.45 5.63
C GLU A 674 -27.59 17.36 5.53
N LEU A 675 -27.24 16.12 5.14
CA LEU A 675 -28.23 15.04 4.99
C LEU A 675 -28.79 14.56 6.34
N GLU A 676 -27.97 14.48 7.39
CA GLU A 676 -28.49 14.19 8.72
C GLU A 676 -29.12 15.43 9.37
N THR A 677 -28.75 16.67 8.98
CA THR A 677 -29.52 17.89 9.30
C THR A 677 -30.94 17.79 8.76
N ALA A 678 -31.09 17.34 7.51
CA ALA A 678 -32.39 17.10 6.90
C ALA A 678 -33.18 16.03 7.69
N THR A 679 -32.50 15.02 8.25
CA THR A 679 -33.15 14.01 9.11
C THR A 679 -33.66 14.63 10.41
N VAL A 680 -32.89 15.52 11.05
CA VAL A 680 -33.34 16.26 12.24
C VAL A 680 -34.49 17.23 11.92
N TYR A 681 -34.44 17.94 10.78
CA TYR A 681 -35.56 18.76 10.32
C TYR A 681 -36.82 17.93 10.08
N ASN A 682 -36.70 16.73 9.53
CA ASN A 682 -37.84 15.82 9.38
C ASN A 682 -38.42 15.41 10.74
N SER A 683 -37.59 15.05 11.73
CA SER A 683 -38.06 14.74 13.10
C SER A 683 -38.73 15.95 13.79
N LEU A 684 -38.20 17.17 13.60
CA LEU A 684 -38.84 18.41 14.07
C LEU A 684 -40.21 18.61 13.40
N ALA A 685 -40.29 18.42 12.08
CA ALA A 685 -41.51 18.56 11.31
C ALA A 685 -42.58 17.54 11.74
N GLU A 686 -42.20 16.28 12.00
CA GLU A 686 -43.08 15.25 12.53
C GLU A 686 -43.63 15.62 13.91
N THR A 687 -42.76 16.10 14.81
CA THR A 687 -43.16 16.54 16.16
C THR A 687 -44.18 17.69 16.08
N LEU A 688 -43.91 18.70 15.24
CA LEU A 688 -44.79 19.86 15.07
C LEU A 688 -46.12 19.48 14.41
N ARG A 689 -46.11 18.52 13.47
CA ARG A 689 -47.33 17.97 12.86
C ARG A 689 -48.21 17.30 13.91
N GLU A 690 -47.63 16.48 14.80
CA GLU A 690 -48.37 15.83 15.89
C GLU A 690 -48.92 16.85 16.91
N MET A 691 -48.24 17.98 17.09
CA MET A 691 -48.76 19.15 17.84
C MET A 691 -49.83 19.96 17.10
N GLN A 692 -50.13 19.62 15.83
CA GLN A 692 -51.04 20.35 14.93
C GLN A 692 -50.56 21.75 14.53
N ASP A 693 -49.27 22.07 14.69
CA ASP A 693 -48.65 23.27 14.09
C ASP A 693 -48.20 22.95 12.66
N TYR A 694 -49.17 22.83 11.76
CA TYR A 694 -48.91 22.49 10.36
C TYR A 694 -48.09 23.55 9.63
N THR A 695 -48.22 24.83 10.02
CA THR A 695 -47.48 25.94 9.41
C THR A 695 -45.98 25.82 9.63
N SER A 696 -45.55 25.57 10.87
CA SER A 696 -44.13 25.43 11.18
C SER A 696 -43.58 24.09 10.68
N ALA A 697 -44.38 23.02 10.74
CA ALA A 697 -44.00 21.72 10.21
C ALA A 697 -43.72 21.75 8.70
N LEU A 698 -44.54 22.45 7.91
CA LEU A 698 -44.32 22.60 6.46
C LEU A 698 -42.96 23.26 6.15
N VAL A 699 -42.57 24.30 6.90
CA VAL A 699 -41.28 24.97 6.71
C VAL A 699 -40.12 23.98 6.87
N TYR A 700 -40.15 23.14 7.91
CA TYR A 700 -39.09 22.14 8.13
C TYR A 700 -39.11 21.01 7.09
N TYR A 701 -40.28 20.57 6.63
CA TYR A 701 -40.35 19.61 5.52
C TYR A 701 -39.80 20.19 4.21
N GLU A 702 -40.09 21.46 3.89
CA GLU A 702 -39.54 22.14 2.71
C GLU A 702 -38.01 22.30 2.81
N MET A 703 -37.49 22.64 3.99
CA MET A 703 -36.04 22.67 4.25
C MET A 703 -35.40 21.28 4.05
N THR A 704 -36.05 20.24 4.57
CA THR A 704 -35.62 18.84 4.39
C THR A 704 -35.57 18.47 2.91
N LEU A 705 -36.64 18.77 2.16
CA LEU A 705 -36.73 18.48 0.74
C LEU A 705 -35.63 19.19 -0.05
N LYS A 706 -35.45 20.50 0.20
CA LYS A 706 -34.44 21.32 -0.49
C LYS A 706 -33.01 20.79 -0.30
N ILE A 707 -32.67 20.32 0.90
CA ILE A 707 -31.36 19.73 1.17
C ILE A 707 -31.21 18.39 0.44
N ARG A 708 -32.22 17.51 0.54
CA ARG A 708 -32.18 16.20 -0.12
C ARG A 708 -32.13 16.32 -1.64
N GLU A 709 -32.87 17.24 -2.26
CA GLU A 709 -32.83 17.49 -3.71
C GLU A 709 -31.47 18.01 -4.20
N LYS A 710 -30.75 18.74 -3.34
CA LYS A 710 -29.42 19.28 -3.67
C LYS A 710 -28.35 18.17 -3.68
N LEU A 711 -28.43 17.22 -2.75
CA LEU A 711 -27.36 16.24 -2.49
C LEU A 711 -27.63 14.85 -3.07
N LEU A 712 -28.90 14.47 -3.19
CA LEU A 712 -29.29 13.13 -3.63
C LEU A 712 -29.75 13.13 -5.09
N PRO A 713 -29.57 12.00 -5.80
CA PRO A 713 -30.17 11.81 -7.12
C PRO A 713 -31.71 11.92 -7.08
N LYS A 714 -32.30 12.34 -8.20
CA LYS A 714 -33.76 12.55 -8.32
C LYS A 714 -34.62 11.34 -7.96
N LEU A 715 -34.08 10.13 -8.12
CA LEU A 715 -34.78 8.86 -7.84
C LEU A 715 -34.39 8.25 -6.48
N HIS A 716 -33.73 9.01 -5.60
CA HIS A 716 -33.34 8.50 -4.29
C HIS A 716 -34.57 8.27 -3.38
N VAL A 717 -34.61 7.13 -2.71
CA VAL A 717 -35.75 6.71 -1.86
C VAL A 717 -36.05 7.73 -0.74
N ASP A 718 -35.03 8.35 -0.15
CA ASP A 718 -35.22 9.40 0.87
C ASP A 718 -36.01 10.63 0.38
N LEU A 719 -35.98 10.94 -0.93
CA LEU A 719 -36.86 11.98 -1.49
C LEU A 719 -38.32 11.53 -1.44
N ALA A 720 -38.58 10.26 -1.77
CA ALA A 720 -39.92 9.69 -1.70
C ALA A 720 -40.50 9.75 -0.28
N VAL A 721 -39.67 9.50 0.74
CA VAL A 721 -40.07 9.62 2.16
C VAL A 721 -40.51 11.04 2.49
N VAL A 722 -39.75 12.08 2.08
CA VAL A 722 -40.13 13.47 2.35
C VAL A 722 -41.38 13.87 1.57
N HIS A 723 -41.47 13.50 0.28
CA HIS A 723 -42.68 13.75 -0.50
C HIS A 723 -43.90 13.06 0.13
N HIS A 724 -43.75 11.85 0.68
CA HIS A 724 -44.84 11.20 1.40
C HIS A 724 -45.22 11.94 2.69
N SER A 725 -44.25 12.39 3.49
CA SER A 725 -44.52 13.18 4.70
C SER A 725 -45.20 14.51 4.37
N LEU A 726 -44.75 15.20 3.31
CA LEU A 726 -45.39 16.41 2.76
C LEU A 726 -46.83 16.13 2.31
N ALA A 727 -47.07 15.01 1.63
CA ALA A 727 -48.41 14.61 1.25
C ALA A 727 -49.35 14.39 2.45
N GLN A 728 -48.85 13.75 3.51
CA GLN A 728 -49.63 13.52 4.73
C GLN A 728 -50.02 14.84 5.40
N ILE A 729 -49.09 15.77 5.58
CA ILE A 729 -49.38 17.07 6.19
C ILE A 729 -50.29 17.93 5.31
N TYR A 730 -50.12 17.93 3.98
CA TYR A 730 -51.04 18.63 3.08
C TYR A 730 -52.45 18.05 3.15
N TYR A 731 -52.58 16.72 3.27
CA TYR A 731 -53.88 16.08 3.47
C TYR A 731 -54.52 16.49 4.80
N GLU A 732 -53.77 16.47 5.91
CA GLU A 732 -54.24 16.90 7.23
C GLU A 732 -54.63 18.39 7.26
N ASN A 733 -53.89 19.22 6.53
CA ASN A 733 -54.18 20.65 6.33
C ASN A 733 -55.25 20.92 5.26
N LYS A 734 -55.93 19.88 4.75
CA LYS A 734 -57.03 19.95 3.76
C LYS A 734 -56.64 20.54 2.40
N GLN A 735 -55.36 20.55 2.06
CA GLN A 735 -54.80 20.98 0.78
C GLN A 735 -54.62 19.78 -0.15
N TYR A 736 -55.73 19.17 -0.57
CA TYR A 736 -55.72 17.86 -1.24
C TYR A 736 -55.05 17.85 -2.62
N CYS A 737 -55.06 18.97 -3.36
CA CYS A 737 -54.36 19.07 -4.64
C CYS A 737 -52.85 18.94 -4.48
N SER A 738 -52.26 19.69 -3.54
CA SER A 738 -50.83 19.60 -3.22
C SER A 738 -50.49 18.23 -2.65
N ALA A 739 -51.35 17.67 -1.78
CA ALA A 739 -51.18 16.30 -1.29
C ALA A 739 -51.09 15.30 -2.46
N MET A 740 -51.97 15.43 -3.47
CA MET A 740 -51.98 14.56 -4.64
C MET A 740 -50.68 14.63 -5.45
N GLU A 741 -50.13 15.82 -5.65
CA GLU A 741 -48.87 16.02 -6.37
C GLU A 741 -47.72 15.30 -5.65
N HIS A 742 -47.57 15.53 -4.35
CA HIS A 742 -46.49 14.92 -3.57
C HIS A 742 -46.62 13.39 -3.46
N VAL A 743 -47.82 12.82 -3.30
CA VAL A 743 -47.98 11.34 -3.28
C VAL A 743 -47.59 10.73 -4.62
N LYS A 744 -47.94 11.38 -5.75
CA LYS A 744 -47.58 10.87 -7.08
C LYS A 744 -46.08 10.82 -7.27
N VAL A 745 -45.36 11.89 -6.90
CA VAL A 745 -43.90 11.93 -6.96
C VAL A 745 -43.29 10.86 -6.06
N ALA A 746 -43.78 10.71 -4.83
CA ALA A 746 -43.30 9.67 -3.92
C ALA A 746 -43.48 8.26 -4.50
N LEU A 747 -44.62 7.98 -5.14
CA LEU A 747 -44.89 6.69 -5.80
C LEU A 747 -44.01 6.47 -7.02
N GLU A 748 -43.81 7.49 -7.86
CA GLU A 748 -42.96 7.39 -9.04
C GLU A 748 -41.52 7.01 -8.67
N ILE A 749 -40.97 7.66 -7.63
CA ILE A 749 -39.63 7.36 -7.14
C ILE A 749 -39.55 5.92 -6.62
N VAL A 750 -40.48 5.49 -5.77
CA VAL A 750 -40.46 4.12 -5.20
C VAL A 750 -40.64 3.06 -6.30
N GLN A 751 -41.50 3.31 -7.30
CA GLN A 751 -41.72 2.39 -8.42
C GLN A 751 -40.48 2.17 -9.29
N GLN A 752 -39.65 3.20 -9.45
CA GLN A 752 -38.46 3.12 -10.30
C GLN A 752 -37.23 2.60 -9.54
N SER A 753 -37.18 2.81 -8.22
CA SER A 753 -35.96 2.56 -7.42
C SER A 753 -36.02 1.32 -6.54
N LEU A 754 -37.21 0.79 -6.24
CA LEU A 754 -37.39 -0.32 -5.31
C LEU A 754 -38.20 -1.47 -5.94
N PRO A 755 -38.03 -2.71 -5.46
CA PRO A 755 -38.84 -3.84 -5.91
C PRO A 755 -40.33 -3.65 -5.59
N GLU A 756 -41.21 -4.24 -6.42
CA GLU A 756 -42.67 -4.11 -6.29
C GLU A 756 -43.23 -4.54 -4.92
N ASN A 757 -42.54 -5.44 -4.22
CA ASN A 757 -42.94 -5.97 -2.91
C ASN A 757 -42.47 -5.10 -1.72
N HIS A 758 -41.80 -3.96 -1.95
CA HIS A 758 -41.29 -3.12 -0.88
C HIS A 758 -42.45 -2.48 -0.07
N PRO A 759 -42.38 -2.43 1.29
CA PRO A 759 -43.47 -1.90 2.13
C PRO A 759 -43.92 -0.47 1.79
N TYR A 760 -43.02 0.38 1.29
CA TYR A 760 -43.34 1.74 0.86
C TYR A 760 -44.38 1.78 -0.27
N MET A 761 -44.37 0.80 -1.18
CA MET A 761 -45.35 0.72 -2.28
C MET A 761 -46.78 0.63 -1.75
N LEU A 762 -47.01 -0.24 -0.77
CA LEU A 762 -48.32 -0.41 -0.13
C LEU A 762 -48.77 0.86 0.59
N SER A 763 -47.91 1.39 1.46
CA SER A 763 -48.21 2.59 2.26
C SER A 763 -48.56 3.80 1.38
N TYR A 764 -47.76 4.05 0.34
CA TYR A 764 -47.93 5.25 -0.48
C TYR A 764 -49.16 5.12 -1.40
N THR A 765 -49.48 3.91 -1.84
CA THR A 765 -50.70 3.61 -2.58
C THR A 765 -51.95 3.78 -1.70
N GLU A 766 -51.89 3.43 -0.42
CA GLU A 766 -52.98 3.71 0.53
C GLU A 766 -53.19 5.20 0.73
N THR A 767 -52.13 5.97 0.90
CA THR A 767 -52.23 7.44 0.99
C THR A 767 -52.80 8.03 -0.30
N LEU A 768 -52.39 7.53 -1.48
CA LEU A 768 -52.97 7.96 -2.76
C LEU A 768 -54.49 7.73 -2.78
N LYS A 769 -54.95 6.53 -2.39
CA LYS A 769 -56.38 6.20 -2.32
C LYS A 769 -57.13 7.10 -1.33
N LYS A 770 -56.52 7.46 -0.20
CA LYS A 770 -57.12 8.38 0.79
C LYS A 770 -57.29 9.78 0.18
N VAL A 771 -56.26 10.33 -0.45
CA VAL A 771 -56.30 11.65 -1.09
C VAL A 771 -57.31 11.65 -2.25
N GLN A 772 -57.34 10.60 -3.08
CA GLN A 772 -58.31 10.44 -4.17
C GLN A 772 -59.77 10.38 -3.71
N ARG A 773 -60.04 9.88 -2.50
CA ARG A 773 -61.40 9.85 -1.93
C ARG A 773 -61.82 11.20 -1.33
N ALA A 774 -60.86 12.03 -0.95
CA ALA A 774 -61.11 13.33 -0.33
C ALA A 774 -61.28 14.46 -1.36
N LEU A 775 -60.64 14.33 -2.53
CA LEU A 775 -60.91 15.11 -3.75
C LEU A 775 -62.22 14.67 -4.39
#